data_AF-A0AAJ7DYB2-F1
#
_entry.id   AF-A0AAJ7DYB2-F1
#
_cell.length_a   1.000
_cell.length_b   1.000
_cell.length_c   1.000
_cell.angle_alpha   90.00
_cell.angle_beta   90.00
_cell.angle_gamma   90.00
#
_symmetry.space_group_name_H-M   'P 1'
#
loop_
_entity.id
_entity.type
_entity.pdbx_description
1 polymer ?
#
loop_
_entity_poly.entity_id
_entity_poly.type
_entity_poly.pdbx_seq_one_letter_code
_entity_poly.pdbx_strand_id
1 'polypeptide(L)'
;MSIPSTRLANSDAAKDGLKVSDKPNKVIRKSLSGAAVKSKIPKQGKSIIPVACKETNNEVSVTSENAEEKLSAPPSRPVSKSQEKPPTVIIRPRANISAGSENNEKRVLENKFNQKKNRYVTLARDIEDKQKLSITSFKELYRLREKILSLGGKDPGHLDDLNPLGTWFVNIKNGNRVLENVGSTDDKLVTQFETNLSAIAESSLALCNEVLNKRKDIVIWLTNFEREFWDDPSPLTCKEEMIHQCKSYEDENVEFEKKLDSIRQEQLLQIKELVLRMGFLWQECQIYRQDNDNGDNSSPQNMNYEEHLKELRLEKDKSLKIRVKLREQENAIANSEKKLRQAQENIQRLEIQLKQKDANVECKAKELAKFQKTHETVIGKSEKQKETLESRLIKLKEEVECKENEVKNIENDYKQKIENMEFNLNEEYKQRQELECQFNDFKIRYAKLEEKCKELLEIPGKKKEVILDNHHTEYEIQLFTDLKKTQTILAEKEKIIQKLQIERNEIIETVNETDQENNTSNKKLTAEVLKKSNEIQTLKGQFTQLQKNYKKLQQKEEQLEDKLLDMSKMQSQMKDGNRNVYNTQIMQLQQQVSDLRSNLADVNIQNKDLEKTCMQLQLKNEHYERYMRNQDKDCRVRKEMQQLLEHNEDGYIENFDQNTFSPINNEEFKQLYATLESKEMQIIKLEKLVKQMEKQEEHSQLQRTRLENRIAKLEVALKEGQQAHRSSESKRKCMSRLCPIENRKADVCEYIQLYSPRANRGFSFL
;
A
#
# COMPACT_ATOMS: atom_id res chain seq x y z
N MET A 1 25.98 28.07 32.38
CA MET A 1 27.07 29.03 32.72
C MET A 1 28.29 28.70 31.88
N SER A 2 29.08 29.73 31.58
CA SER A 2 29.92 29.93 30.40
C SER A 2 31.12 28.99 30.15
N ILE A 3 31.48 28.91 28.87
CA ILE A 3 32.78 28.50 28.26
C ILE A 3 33.89 29.53 28.62
N PRO A 4 35.23 29.29 28.46
CA PRO A 4 35.94 29.13 27.15
C PRO A 4 37.06 28.03 27.19
N SER A 5 37.40 27.31 26.11
CA SER A 5 37.98 27.68 24.80
C SER A 5 39.45 28.17 24.85
N THR A 6 40.39 27.34 24.38
CA THR A 6 41.73 27.76 23.94
C THR A 6 42.12 27.07 22.63
N ARG A 7 42.93 27.82 21.87
CA ARG A 7 43.08 27.88 20.42
C ARG A 7 44.39 27.23 19.97
N LEU A 8 44.36 26.75 18.72
CA LEU A 8 45.42 26.39 17.77
C LEU A 8 46.83 27.03 17.96
N ALA A 9 47.87 26.24 17.63
CA ALA A 9 49.11 26.72 17.02
C ALA A 9 49.70 25.67 16.06
N ASN A 10 50.05 26.14 14.85
CA ASN A 10 50.86 25.49 13.81
C ASN A 10 52.36 25.55 14.18
N SER A 11 53.19 24.68 13.58
CA SER A 11 54.45 25.12 12.91
C SER A 11 55.11 24.03 12.07
N ASP A 12 55.66 24.49 10.95
CA ASP A 12 56.38 23.85 9.84
C ASP A 12 57.68 23.10 10.19
N ALA A 13 58.19 22.27 9.25
CA ALA A 13 59.53 22.48 8.64
C ALA A 13 59.91 21.46 7.52
N ALA A 14 60.45 22.05 6.43
CA ALA A 14 61.42 21.58 5.40
C ALA A 14 61.08 20.34 4.53
N LYS A 15 60.87 20.46 3.20
CA LYS A 15 61.77 20.82 2.07
C LYS A 15 62.98 19.90 1.90
N ASP A 16 62.96 19.10 0.83
CA ASP A 16 63.91 19.25 -0.28
C ASP A 16 63.37 18.60 -1.56
N GLY A 17 63.60 19.27 -2.68
CA GLY A 17 63.13 18.87 -4.00
C GLY A 17 64.27 18.61 -4.97
N LEU A 18 63.98 17.86 -6.03
CA LEU A 18 64.71 17.92 -7.28
C LEU A 18 63.76 17.59 -8.45
N LYS A 19 63.81 18.47 -9.44
CA LYS A 19 63.08 18.60 -10.71
C LYS A 19 64.24 18.82 -11.71
N VAL A 20 64.32 18.41 -12.97
CA VAL A 20 63.42 18.51 -14.14
C VAL A 20 64.07 17.72 -15.31
N SER A 21 63.28 17.32 -16.31
CA SER A 21 63.49 17.63 -17.76
C SER A 21 63.47 16.48 -18.76
N ASP A 22 63.17 16.87 -20.00
CA ASP A 22 62.24 16.28 -20.97
C ASP A 22 62.85 15.42 -22.10
N LYS A 23 61.93 14.79 -22.85
CA LYS A 23 61.98 13.90 -24.05
C LYS A 23 62.70 14.54 -25.30
N PRO A 24 62.72 13.98 -26.56
CA PRO A 24 62.12 12.75 -27.17
C PRO A 24 62.95 11.98 -28.26
N ASN A 25 62.54 10.76 -28.69
CA ASN A 25 62.17 10.36 -30.09
C ASN A 25 62.12 8.82 -30.41
N LYS A 26 60.99 8.44 -31.03
CA LYS A 26 60.66 7.48 -32.14
C LYS A 26 61.45 6.17 -32.51
N VAL A 27 60.67 5.05 -32.47
CA VAL A 27 60.46 3.85 -33.36
C VAL A 27 61.57 2.79 -33.66
N ILE A 28 61.32 1.49 -33.36
CA ILE A 28 61.13 0.32 -34.28
C ILE A 28 61.37 -1.08 -33.62
N ARG A 29 60.31 -1.92 -33.64
CA ARG A 29 60.13 -3.40 -33.80
C ARG A 29 60.64 -4.50 -32.82
N LYS A 30 59.65 -5.38 -32.51
CA LYS A 30 59.63 -6.88 -32.35
C LYS A 30 60.37 -7.45 -31.11
N SER A 31 59.90 -8.45 -30.35
CA SER A 31 58.93 -9.54 -30.58
C SER A 31 58.60 -10.32 -29.27
N LEU A 32 57.40 -10.92 -29.24
CA LEU A 32 56.99 -12.24 -28.70
C LEU A 32 56.86 -12.57 -27.18
N SER A 33 55.61 -12.93 -26.86
CA SER A 33 55.11 -14.11 -26.12
C SER A 33 54.99 -14.07 -24.58
N GLY A 34 53.79 -14.43 -24.08
CA GLY A 34 53.59 -14.83 -22.68
C GLY A 34 52.16 -14.74 -22.12
N ALA A 35 51.37 -15.81 -22.34
CA ALA A 35 50.41 -16.44 -21.43
C ALA A 35 49.17 -15.72 -20.81
N ALA A 36 48.02 -16.39 -21.03
CA ALA A 36 46.88 -16.65 -20.13
C ALA A 36 45.90 -15.52 -19.75
N VAL A 37 44.59 -15.81 -19.89
CA VAL A 37 43.61 -15.94 -18.79
C VAL A 37 42.19 -16.11 -19.37
N LYS A 38 41.49 -17.16 -18.90
CA LYS A 38 40.06 -17.44 -19.14
C LYS A 38 39.21 -16.55 -18.22
N SER A 39 38.20 -15.86 -18.76
CA SER A 39 37.19 -15.11 -18.01
C SER A 39 35.99 -16.00 -17.64
N LYS A 40 35.47 -15.84 -16.42
CA LYS A 40 34.25 -16.49 -15.91
C LYS A 40 33.31 -15.42 -15.34
N ILE A 41 32.05 -15.54 -15.73
CA ILE A 41 30.90 -14.66 -15.46
C ILE A 41 30.33 -14.94 -14.05
N PRO A 42 29.92 -13.93 -13.26
CA PRO A 42 29.25 -14.13 -11.97
C PRO A 42 27.72 -14.33 -12.10
N LYS A 43 27.16 -15.24 -11.28
CA LYS A 43 25.73 -15.53 -11.15
C LYS A 43 25.13 -14.75 -9.98
N GLN A 44 23.97 -14.12 -10.21
CA GLN A 44 23.18 -13.40 -9.21
C GLN A 44 22.15 -14.29 -8.51
N GLY A 45 21.89 -13.95 -7.25
CA GLY A 45 21.03 -14.64 -6.30
C GLY A 45 19.53 -14.44 -6.49
N LYS A 46 18.79 -15.38 -5.91
CA LYS A 46 17.33 -15.52 -5.88
C LYS A 46 16.72 -14.65 -4.78
N SER A 47 15.57 -14.03 -5.06
CA SER A 47 14.70 -13.40 -4.06
C SER A 47 13.35 -14.11 -3.98
N ILE A 48 12.82 -14.15 -2.76
CA ILE A 48 11.69 -14.93 -2.26
C ILE A 48 10.43 -14.05 -2.26
N ILE A 49 9.31 -14.57 -2.76
CA ILE A 49 7.97 -13.96 -2.63
C ILE A 49 7.14 -14.84 -1.68
N PRO A 50 6.51 -14.27 -0.63
CA PRO A 50 5.50 -14.98 0.12
C PRO A 50 4.11 -14.84 -0.54
N VAL A 51 3.43 -15.98 -0.64
CA VAL A 51 2.03 -16.14 -1.05
C VAL A 51 1.16 -16.18 0.21
N ALA A 52 0.16 -15.31 0.30
CA ALA A 52 -1.02 -15.56 1.14
C ALA A 52 -2.24 -14.78 0.61
N CYS A 53 -3.20 -15.54 0.06
CA CYS A 53 -4.58 -15.13 -0.13
C CYS A 53 -5.31 -15.14 1.22
N LYS A 54 -6.20 -14.16 1.47
CA LYS A 54 -7.49 -14.39 2.15
C LYS A 54 -8.52 -13.39 1.64
N GLU A 55 -9.50 -13.92 0.92
CA GLU A 55 -10.77 -13.29 0.57
C GLU A 55 -11.67 -13.23 1.82
N THR A 56 -12.29 -12.09 2.06
CA THR A 56 -13.57 -12.00 2.78
C THR A 56 -14.50 -11.10 1.97
N ASN A 57 -15.41 -11.73 1.25
CA ASN A 57 -16.51 -11.08 0.54
C ASN A 57 -17.60 -10.69 1.54
N ASN A 58 -18.01 -9.43 1.54
CA ASN A 58 -19.32 -8.99 1.99
C ASN A 58 -19.69 -7.76 1.14
N GLU A 59 -20.34 -7.99 -0.01
CA GLU A 59 -21.09 -6.95 -0.73
C GLU A 59 -22.57 -7.28 -0.66
N VAL A 60 -23.29 -6.36 -0.01
CA VAL A 60 -24.74 -6.25 0.00
C VAL A 60 -25.17 -5.68 -1.35
N SER A 61 -26.09 -6.38 -2.01
CA SER A 61 -26.77 -5.94 -3.22
C SER A 61 -27.70 -4.74 -2.95
N VAL A 62 -27.63 -3.71 -3.79
CA VAL A 62 -28.78 -2.84 -4.05
C VAL A 62 -28.96 -2.72 -5.56
N THR A 63 -30.13 -3.19 -5.98
CA THR A 63 -30.70 -3.21 -7.33
C THR A 63 -31.14 -1.82 -7.79
N SER A 64 -30.91 -1.48 -9.06
CA SER A 64 -31.75 -0.53 -9.78
C SER A 64 -32.04 -1.04 -11.20
N GLU A 65 -33.32 -1.31 -11.44
CA GLU A 65 -33.91 -1.63 -12.73
C GLU A 65 -34.16 -0.34 -13.55
N ASN A 66 -33.88 -0.43 -14.86
CA ASN A 66 -34.67 -0.03 -16.03
C ASN A 66 -35.47 1.30 -16.04
N ALA A 67 -35.68 2.01 -17.15
CA ALA A 67 -35.21 1.95 -18.54
C ALA A 67 -35.73 3.24 -19.24
N GLU A 68 -34.99 3.67 -20.26
CA GLU A 68 -35.39 4.24 -21.57
C GLU A 68 -36.77 4.91 -21.74
N GLU A 69 -36.80 6.13 -22.32
CA GLU A 69 -37.25 6.30 -23.72
C GLU A 69 -36.90 7.67 -24.34
N LYS A 70 -36.85 7.64 -25.68
CA LYS A 70 -36.27 8.57 -26.66
C LYS A 70 -37.22 9.73 -27.02
N LEU A 71 -36.70 10.83 -27.61
CA LEU A 71 -36.93 11.22 -29.02
C LEU A 71 -36.51 12.67 -29.38
N SER A 72 -35.63 12.75 -30.38
CA SER A 72 -35.58 13.64 -31.56
C SER A 72 -35.67 15.18 -31.47
N ALA A 73 -34.62 15.82 -32.00
CA ALA A 73 -34.55 17.18 -32.57
C ALA A 73 -35.46 17.34 -33.83
N PRO A 74 -35.66 18.55 -34.43
CA PRO A 74 -34.68 19.20 -35.35
C PRO A 74 -34.84 20.78 -35.44
N PRO A 75 -34.38 21.51 -36.49
CA PRO A 75 -33.00 21.78 -36.94
C PRO A 75 -32.71 23.30 -37.20
N SER A 76 -31.53 23.58 -37.77
CA SER A 76 -30.91 24.89 -38.07
C SER A 76 -31.11 25.44 -39.51
N ARG A 77 -31.36 26.77 -39.63
CA ARG A 77 -30.87 27.80 -40.64
C ARG A 77 -31.23 27.67 -42.17
N PRO A 78 -30.98 28.68 -43.07
CA PRO A 78 -31.21 30.16 -43.06
C PRO A 78 -31.69 30.78 -44.44
N VAL A 79 -31.70 32.13 -44.54
CA VAL A 79 -31.57 33.04 -45.74
C VAL A 79 -32.82 33.56 -46.52
N SER A 80 -33.02 34.90 -46.53
CA SER A 80 -33.12 35.79 -47.73
C SER A 80 -34.23 36.89 -47.72
N LYS A 81 -33.76 38.15 -47.69
CA LYS A 81 -34.18 39.35 -48.48
C LYS A 81 -35.58 40.01 -48.38
N SER A 82 -35.49 41.28 -47.94
CA SER A 82 -36.03 42.54 -48.52
C SER A 82 -37.52 42.97 -48.41
N GLN A 83 -37.63 44.24 -48.00
CA GLN A 83 -38.58 45.31 -48.38
C GLN A 83 -39.87 45.58 -47.55
N GLU A 84 -39.89 46.83 -47.06
CA GLU A 84 -40.98 47.82 -47.05
C GLU A 84 -42.14 47.74 -46.02
N LYS A 85 -42.22 48.82 -45.22
CA LYS A 85 -43.40 49.39 -44.50
C LYS A 85 -44.26 50.21 -45.49
N PRO A 86 -45.43 50.80 -45.14
CA PRO A 86 -46.49 50.58 -44.10
C PRO A 86 -47.91 50.56 -44.80
N PRO A 87 -49.12 50.91 -44.24
CA PRO A 87 -49.52 51.37 -42.90
C PRO A 87 -50.82 50.82 -42.24
N THR A 88 -50.89 51.06 -40.93
CA THR A 88 -52.01 51.46 -40.05
C THR A 88 -53.47 51.13 -40.40
N VAL A 89 -54.15 50.35 -39.53
CA VAL A 89 -55.59 50.53 -39.22
C VAL A 89 -55.84 50.39 -37.71
N ILE A 90 -56.50 51.42 -37.18
CA ILE A 90 -57.00 51.60 -35.82
C ILE A 90 -58.33 50.85 -35.66
N ILE A 91 -58.49 50.01 -34.63
CA ILE A 91 -59.82 49.56 -34.16
C ILE A 91 -59.89 49.67 -32.63
N ARG A 92 -60.91 50.40 -32.16
CA ARG A 92 -61.32 50.66 -30.77
C ARG A 92 -61.71 49.37 -30.02
N PRO A 93 -61.51 49.28 -28.68
CA PRO A 93 -62.20 48.31 -27.85
C PRO A 93 -63.60 48.84 -27.46
N ARG A 94 -64.64 48.06 -27.75
CA ARG A 94 -66.02 48.29 -27.32
C ARG A 94 -66.26 47.52 -26.02
N ALA A 95 -66.69 48.24 -24.98
CA ALA A 95 -67.19 47.64 -23.75
C ALA A 95 -68.44 46.79 -24.02
N ASN A 96 -68.55 45.64 -23.37
CA ASN A 96 -69.80 44.91 -23.23
C ASN A 96 -69.99 44.45 -21.78
N ILE A 97 -71.24 44.61 -21.36
CA ILE A 97 -71.77 44.60 -20.01
C ILE A 97 -72.14 43.18 -19.57
N SER A 98 -71.90 42.92 -18.28
CA SER A 98 -72.67 42.10 -17.33
C SER A 98 -73.57 40.97 -17.86
N ALA A 99 -73.05 39.73 -17.77
CA ALA A 99 -73.84 38.51 -17.53
C ALA A 99 -72.96 37.33 -17.02
N GLY A 100 -71.82 37.61 -16.37
CA GLY A 100 -70.84 36.59 -15.96
C GLY A 100 -70.43 36.61 -14.48
N SER A 101 -71.02 37.49 -13.68
CA SER A 101 -70.56 37.74 -12.30
C SER A 101 -70.78 36.54 -11.39
N GLU A 102 -71.97 35.94 -11.37
CA GLU A 102 -72.28 34.83 -10.45
C GLU A 102 -71.49 33.55 -10.75
N ASN A 103 -71.25 33.23 -12.03
CA ASN A 103 -70.47 32.04 -12.40
C ASN A 103 -68.97 32.20 -12.12
N ASN A 104 -68.44 33.41 -12.27
CA ASN A 104 -67.05 33.70 -11.91
C ASN A 104 -66.86 33.74 -10.39
N GLU A 105 -67.82 34.29 -9.65
CA GLU A 105 -67.81 34.33 -8.19
C GLU A 105 -67.98 32.92 -7.59
N LYS A 106 -68.85 32.08 -8.18
CA LYS A 106 -68.97 30.66 -7.85
C LYS A 106 -67.67 29.88 -8.10
N ARG A 107 -67.00 30.08 -9.25
CA ARG A 107 -65.68 29.48 -9.51
C ARG A 107 -64.60 29.95 -8.54
N VAL A 108 -64.60 31.22 -8.15
CA VAL A 108 -63.64 31.75 -7.16
C VAL A 108 -63.89 31.16 -5.77
N LEU A 109 -65.16 31.04 -5.35
CA LEU A 109 -65.52 30.40 -4.08
C LEU A 109 -65.22 28.91 -4.08
N GLU A 110 -65.46 28.21 -5.19
CA GLU A 110 -65.14 26.79 -5.35
C GLU A 110 -63.62 26.54 -5.35
N ASN A 111 -62.84 27.40 -5.99
CA ASN A 111 -61.38 27.35 -5.90
C ASN A 111 -60.88 27.63 -4.47
N LYS A 112 -61.44 28.61 -3.77
CA LYS A 112 -61.12 28.87 -2.35
C LYS A 112 -61.49 27.69 -1.45
N PHE A 113 -62.65 27.07 -1.70
CA PHE A 113 -63.10 25.89 -0.97
C PHE A 113 -62.16 24.70 -1.21
N ASN A 114 -61.82 24.41 -2.46
CA ASN A 114 -60.89 23.33 -2.81
C ASN A 114 -59.48 23.57 -2.25
N GLN A 115 -59.01 24.82 -2.26
CA GLN A 115 -57.75 25.19 -1.64
C GLN A 115 -57.78 24.95 -0.12
N LYS A 116 -58.87 25.32 0.56
CA LYS A 116 -59.05 25.13 2.01
C LYS A 116 -59.22 23.66 2.37
N LYS A 117 -59.94 22.88 1.55
CA LYS A 117 -60.10 21.43 1.65
C LYS A 117 -58.75 20.72 1.50
N ASN A 118 -57.97 21.07 0.48
CA ASN A 118 -56.63 20.50 0.29
C ASN A 118 -55.71 20.85 1.46
N ARG A 119 -55.76 22.10 1.96
CA ARG A 119 -54.99 22.52 3.13
C ARG A 119 -55.40 21.75 4.38
N TYR A 120 -56.69 21.50 4.58
CA TYR A 120 -57.19 20.68 5.68
C TYR A 120 -56.73 19.22 5.58
N VAL A 121 -56.77 18.62 4.38
CA VAL A 121 -56.27 17.25 4.16
C VAL A 121 -54.76 17.15 4.44
N THR A 122 -53.97 18.14 4.03
CA THR A 122 -52.54 18.19 4.36
C THR A 122 -52.32 18.34 5.86
N LEU A 123 -53.03 19.26 6.53
CA LEU A 123 -52.95 19.41 7.98
C LEU A 123 -53.37 18.16 8.74
N ALA A 124 -54.42 17.47 8.30
CA ALA A 124 -54.87 16.23 8.90
C ALA A 124 -53.80 15.12 8.75
N ARG A 125 -53.17 15.02 7.57
CA ARG A 125 -52.05 14.10 7.34
C ARG A 125 -50.84 14.44 8.19
N ASP A 126 -50.45 15.71 8.27
CA ASP A 126 -49.33 16.17 9.09
C ASP A 126 -49.56 15.90 10.59
N ILE A 127 -50.80 16.07 11.07
CA ILE A 127 -51.18 15.73 12.45
C ILE A 127 -51.06 14.22 12.67
N GLU A 128 -51.55 13.40 11.74
CA GLU A 128 -51.45 11.94 11.82
C GLU A 128 -49.99 11.46 11.79
N ASP A 129 -49.15 12.06 10.95
CA ASP A 129 -47.73 11.73 10.84
C ASP A 129 -46.96 12.14 12.10
N LYS A 130 -47.26 13.32 12.67
CA LYS A 130 -46.71 13.73 13.97
C LYS A 130 -47.17 12.83 15.11
N GLN A 131 -48.42 12.36 15.08
CA GLN A 131 -48.94 11.41 16.06
C GLN A 131 -48.22 10.05 15.93
N LYS A 132 -48.02 9.54 14.72
CA LYS A 132 -47.23 8.30 14.46
C LYS A 132 -45.80 8.45 14.93
N LEU A 133 -45.17 9.60 14.68
CA LEU A 133 -43.80 9.87 15.11
C LEU A 133 -43.71 9.88 16.64
N SER A 134 -44.62 10.58 17.32
CA SER A 134 -44.68 10.61 18.79
C SER A 134 -44.88 9.21 19.40
N ILE A 135 -45.77 8.40 18.83
CA ILE A 135 -45.97 7.00 19.25
C ILE A 135 -44.68 6.17 19.06
N THR A 136 -43.95 6.40 17.97
CA THR A 136 -42.70 5.68 17.68
C THR A 136 -41.61 6.05 18.68
N SER A 137 -41.41 7.34 18.95
CA SER A 137 -40.46 7.82 19.97
C SER A 137 -40.81 7.29 21.36
N PHE A 138 -42.11 7.22 21.71
CA PHE A 138 -42.55 6.65 22.98
C PHE A 138 -42.20 5.15 23.09
N LYS A 139 -42.41 4.36 22.02
CA LYS A 139 -42.00 2.94 21.97
C LYS A 139 -40.49 2.76 22.10
N GLU A 140 -39.69 3.65 21.51
CA GLU A 140 -38.24 3.62 21.62
C GLU A 140 -37.77 3.93 23.05
N LEU A 141 -38.38 4.92 23.71
CA LEU A 141 -38.12 5.21 25.12
C LEU A 141 -38.48 4.02 26.03
N TYR A 142 -39.58 3.34 25.75
CA TYR A 142 -39.98 2.13 26.50
C TYR A 142 -38.94 1.00 26.34
N ARG A 143 -38.49 0.75 25.11
CA ARG A 143 -37.41 -0.22 24.84
C ARG A 143 -36.09 0.17 25.49
N LEU A 144 -35.77 1.47 25.53
CA LEU A 144 -34.55 1.97 26.16
C LEU A 144 -34.60 1.74 27.68
N ARG A 145 -35.74 2.00 28.31
CA ARG A 145 -35.99 1.70 29.73
C ARG A 145 -35.85 0.20 30.02
N GLU A 146 -36.50 -0.66 29.25
CA GLU A 146 -36.36 -2.12 29.40
C GLU A 146 -34.89 -2.57 29.25
N LYS A 147 -34.16 -1.98 28.30
CA LYS A 147 -32.74 -2.28 28.11
C LYS A 147 -31.90 -1.85 29.32
N ILE A 148 -32.13 -0.66 29.87
CA ILE A 148 -31.45 -0.17 31.08
C ILE A 148 -31.73 -1.08 32.27
N LEU A 149 -32.98 -1.50 32.45
CA LEU A 149 -33.38 -2.45 33.50
C LEU A 149 -32.72 -3.82 33.31
N SER A 150 -32.67 -4.34 32.08
CA SER A 150 -32.02 -5.62 31.78
C SER A 150 -30.52 -5.63 32.04
N LEU A 151 -29.89 -4.45 32.00
CA LEU A 151 -28.47 -4.24 32.30
C LEU A 151 -28.22 -3.97 33.80
N GLY A 152 -29.25 -4.09 34.66
CA GLY A 152 -29.13 -3.90 36.11
C GLY A 152 -29.10 -2.44 36.56
N GLY A 153 -29.47 -1.49 35.70
CA GLY A 153 -29.61 -0.08 36.05
C GLY A 153 -30.84 0.19 36.93
N LYS A 154 -30.82 1.28 37.70
CA LYS A 154 -31.98 1.76 38.47
C LYS A 154 -33.08 2.24 37.51
N ASP A 155 -34.33 1.95 37.83
CA ASP A 155 -35.48 2.33 37.01
C ASP A 155 -35.62 3.86 36.91
N PRO A 156 -35.58 4.46 35.71
CA PRO A 156 -35.77 5.89 35.53
C PRO A 156 -37.21 6.38 35.79
N GLY A 157 -38.19 5.50 36.04
CA GLY A 157 -39.56 5.84 36.45
C GLY A 157 -40.66 5.23 35.59
N HIS A 158 -41.93 5.34 36.04
CA HIS A 158 -43.10 4.77 35.35
C HIS A 158 -43.45 5.59 34.10
N LEU A 159 -43.20 5.05 32.90
CA LEU A 159 -43.54 5.71 31.63
C LEU A 159 -45.03 5.60 31.26
N ASP A 160 -45.82 4.82 32.00
CA ASP A 160 -47.23 4.54 31.67
C ASP A 160 -48.15 5.76 31.86
N ASP A 161 -47.74 6.72 32.70
CA ASP A 161 -48.46 8.00 32.91
C ASP A 161 -48.28 8.98 31.73
N LEU A 162 -47.32 8.72 30.84
CA LEU A 162 -47.01 9.55 29.68
C LEU A 162 -47.71 9.07 28.39
N ASN A 163 -48.71 8.19 28.50
CA ASN A 163 -49.44 7.68 27.35
C ASN A 163 -50.04 8.85 26.52
N PRO A 164 -49.59 9.08 25.26
CA PRO A 164 -49.96 10.28 24.50
C PRO A 164 -51.42 10.30 24.03
N LEU A 165 -52.24 9.30 24.38
CA LEU A 165 -53.64 9.19 24.00
C LEU A 165 -54.67 9.46 25.12
N GLY A 166 -54.25 9.84 26.33
CA GLY A 166 -55.16 9.87 27.48
C GLY A 166 -55.88 11.19 27.80
N THR A 167 -55.23 12.36 27.71
CA THR A 167 -55.63 13.43 28.65
C THR A 167 -55.47 14.87 28.16
N TRP A 168 -55.67 15.14 26.86
CA TRP A 168 -55.63 16.51 26.31
C TRP A 168 -57.00 17.04 25.87
N PHE A 169 -58.07 16.25 26.03
CA PHE A 169 -59.42 16.81 26.07
C PHE A 169 -59.73 17.27 27.49
N VAL A 170 -59.45 18.56 27.74
CA VAL A 170 -60.08 19.29 28.83
C VAL A 170 -61.59 19.15 28.65
N ASN A 171 -62.20 18.42 29.57
CA ASN A 171 -63.64 18.28 29.69
C ASN A 171 -64.21 19.63 30.15
N ILE A 172 -64.53 20.53 29.21
CA ILE A 172 -65.30 21.75 29.47
C ILE A 172 -66.78 21.34 29.62
N LYS A 173 -67.06 20.57 30.68
CA LYS A 173 -68.39 20.34 31.24
C LYS A 173 -68.19 20.06 32.73
N ASN A 174 -67.85 21.10 33.48
CA ASN A 174 -68.14 21.26 34.91
C ASN A 174 -67.58 22.61 35.37
N GLY A 175 -68.25 23.69 34.94
CA GLY A 175 -68.14 24.96 35.65
C GLY A 175 -68.99 24.85 36.91
N ASN A 176 -68.39 24.42 38.02
CA ASN A 176 -68.77 24.86 39.36
C ASN A 176 -67.84 24.28 40.43
N ARG A 177 -67.40 25.18 41.31
CA ARG A 177 -66.56 24.99 42.51
C ARG A 177 -65.08 24.84 42.14
N VAL A 178 -64.19 25.76 42.50
CA VAL A 178 -63.97 26.33 43.83
C VAL A 178 -63.35 27.72 43.66
N LEU A 179 -64.01 28.76 44.16
CA LEU A 179 -63.33 29.97 44.61
C LEU A 179 -64.17 30.58 45.74
N GLU A 180 -64.28 29.86 46.84
CA GLU A 180 -64.58 30.50 48.11
C GLU A 180 -63.25 30.92 48.73
N ASN A 181 -63.21 32.20 49.12
CA ASN A 181 -62.34 32.76 50.14
C ASN A 181 -60.95 33.26 49.69
N VAL A 182 -60.91 34.43 49.04
CA VAL A 182 -59.86 35.43 49.31
C VAL A 182 -60.53 36.79 49.45
N GLY A 183 -60.92 37.11 50.68
CA GLY A 183 -61.25 38.48 51.06
C GLY A 183 -59.98 39.34 51.08
N SER A 184 -60.08 40.52 50.47
CA SER A 184 -59.35 41.75 50.78
C SER A 184 -57.85 41.62 51.13
N THR A 185 -56.98 41.77 50.12
CA THR A 185 -55.83 42.71 50.18
C THR A 185 -55.25 42.87 48.76
N ASP A 186 -55.41 44.06 48.19
CA ASP A 186 -55.23 44.37 46.75
C ASP A 186 -53.83 44.12 46.17
N ASP A 187 -52.77 44.13 46.99
CA ASP A 187 -51.39 43.92 46.52
C ASP A 187 -50.83 42.51 46.77
N LYS A 188 -51.52 41.68 47.58
CA LYS A 188 -50.97 40.37 47.98
C LYS A 188 -50.95 39.35 46.85
N LEU A 189 -51.88 39.43 45.90
CA LEU A 189 -51.96 38.47 44.80
C LEU A 189 -50.86 38.73 43.75
N VAL A 190 -50.60 39.99 43.42
CA VAL A 190 -49.53 40.38 42.48
C VAL A 190 -48.16 40.10 43.10
N THR A 191 -47.96 40.42 44.37
CA THR A 191 -46.71 40.09 45.08
C THR A 191 -46.51 38.58 45.26
N GLN A 192 -47.55 37.80 45.54
CA GLN A 192 -47.45 36.34 45.60
C GLN A 192 -47.09 35.73 44.23
N PHE A 193 -47.63 36.30 43.14
CA PHE A 193 -47.27 35.90 41.78
C PHE A 193 -45.80 36.20 41.46
N GLU A 194 -45.31 37.40 41.80
CA GLU A 194 -43.90 37.78 41.66
C GLU A 194 -42.97 36.86 42.47
N THR A 195 -43.33 36.56 43.71
CA THR A 195 -42.54 35.72 44.62
C THR A 195 -42.43 34.29 44.08
N ASN A 196 -43.54 33.73 43.59
CA ASN A 196 -43.56 32.38 43.01
C ASN A 196 -42.75 32.28 41.71
N LEU A 197 -42.87 33.27 40.82
CA LEU A 197 -42.08 33.29 39.58
C LEU A 197 -40.59 33.44 39.85
N SER A 198 -40.23 34.30 40.81
CA SER A 198 -38.83 34.49 41.22
C SER A 198 -38.25 33.22 41.84
N ALA A 199 -39.00 32.54 42.71
CA ALA A 199 -38.57 31.29 43.34
C ALA A 199 -38.33 30.16 42.32
N ILE A 200 -39.18 30.04 41.28
CA ILE A 200 -39.00 29.05 40.22
C ILE A 200 -37.74 29.36 39.39
N ALA A 201 -37.55 30.62 39.00
CA ALA A 201 -36.37 31.04 38.25
C ALA A 201 -35.08 30.83 39.06
N GLU A 202 -35.06 31.22 40.34
CA GLU A 202 -33.94 31.01 41.26
C GLU A 202 -33.61 29.54 41.46
N SER A 203 -34.61 28.67 41.61
CA SER A 203 -34.40 27.22 41.72
C SER A 203 -33.73 26.64 40.47
N SER A 204 -34.14 27.06 39.28
CA SER A 204 -33.53 26.60 38.02
C SER A 204 -32.09 27.08 37.85
N LEU A 205 -31.80 28.34 38.22
CA LEU A 205 -30.45 28.91 38.18
C LEU A 205 -29.54 28.28 39.24
N ALA A 206 -30.07 27.95 40.42
CA ALA A 206 -29.33 27.25 41.47
C ALA A 206 -28.85 25.88 41.00
N LEU A 207 -29.69 25.10 40.30
CA LEU A 207 -29.31 23.81 39.72
C LEU A 207 -28.20 23.98 38.66
N CYS A 208 -28.32 24.97 37.77
CA CYS A 208 -27.30 25.24 36.76
C CYS A 208 -25.95 25.64 37.40
N ASN A 209 -25.98 26.45 38.45
CA ASN A 209 -24.78 26.81 39.21
C ASN A 209 -24.17 25.60 39.93
N GLU A 210 -24.99 24.70 40.49
CA GLU A 210 -24.49 23.48 41.12
C GLU A 210 -23.76 22.58 40.11
N VAL A 211 -24.35 22.36 38.93
CA VAL A 211 -23.73 21.57 37.85
C VAL A 211 -22.42 22.21 37.39
N LEU A 212 -22.39 23.53 37.22
CA LEU A 212 -21.19 24.25 36.81
C LEU A 212 -20.09 24.17 37.88
N ASN A 213 -20.44 24.28 39.16
CA ASN A 213 -19.51 24.09 40.27
C ASN A 213 -18.95 22.67 40.31
N LYS A 214 -19.79 21.63 40.11
CA LYS A 214 -19.31 20.24 40.03
C LYS A 214 -18.37 20.02 38.86
N ARG A 215 -18.62 20.66 37.71
CA ARG A 215 -17.70 20.63 36.58
C ARG A 215 -16.37 21.31 36.92
N LYS A 216 -16.39 22.45 37.61
CA LYS A 216 -15.17 23.12 38.11
C LYS A 216 -14.38 22.22 39.06
N ASP A 217 -15.04 21.54 39.99
CA ASP A 217 -14.39 20.58 40.89
C ASP A 217 -13.68 19.47 40.12
N ILE A 218 -14.29 18.95 39.04
CA ILE A 218 -13.68 17.93 38.17
C ILE A 218 -12.46 18.48 37.44
N VAL A 219 -12.54 19.69 36.89
CA VAL A 219 -11.41 20.33 36.20
C VAL A 219 -10.26 20.58 37.16
N ILE A 220 -10.54 21.10 38.36
CA ILE A 220 -9.53 21.28 39.44
C ILE A 220 -8.92 19.93 39.83
N TRP A 221 -9.74 18.88 39.95
CA TRP A 221 -9.27 17.53 40.25
C TRP A 221 -8.33 17.01 39.14
N LEU A 222 -8.68 17.17 37.86
CA LEU A 222 -7.82 16.77 36.73
C LEU A 222 -6.50 17.55 36.71
N THR A 223 -6.55 18.86 36.97
CA THR A 223 -5.35 19.71 37.04
C THR A 223 -4.45 19.35 38.24
N ASN A 224 -5.03 18.92 39.37
CA ASN A 224 -4.26 18.48 40.54
C ASN A 224 -3.75 17.03 40.40
N PHE A 225 -4.51 16.15 39.76
CA PHE A 225 -4.11 14.78 39.44
C PHE A 225 -2.82 14.74 38.58
N GLU A 226 -2.65 15.74 37.71
CA GLU A 226 -1.41 15.95 36.95
C GLU A 226 -0.19 16.17 37.87
N ARG A 227 -0.37 16.94 38.95
CA ARG A 227 0.71 17.36 39.86
C ARG A 227 1.19 16.24 40.78
N GLU A 228 0.34 15.27 41.09
CA GLU A 228 0.63 14.22 42.08
C GLU A 228 1.11 12.89 41.47
N PHE A 229 0.81 12.60 40.20
CA PHE A 229 0.97 11.24 39.65
C PHE A 229 1.99 11.07 38.51
N TRP A 230 2.52 12.16 37.94
CA TRP A 230 3.39 12.10 36.75
C TRP A 230 4.80 12.65 36.98
N ASP A 231 5.56 11.97 37.84
CA ASP A 231 7.02 12.11 37.94
C ASP A 231 7.78 11.12 37.02
N ASP A 232 7.07 10.24 36.30
CA ASP A 232 7.65 9.22 35.40
C ASP A 232 7.65 9.68 33.93
N PRO A 233 8.63 9.26 33.09
CA PRO A 233 8.88 9.81 31.77
C PRO A 233 7.90 9.27 30.73
N SER A 234 6.64 9.68 30.85
CA SER A 234 5.63 9.50 29.82
C SER A 234 5.86 10.49 28.66
N PRO A 235 5.41 10.19 27.43
CA PRO A 235 5.70 11.01 26.26
C PRO A 235 5.21 12.45 26.46
N LEU A 236 6.11 13.44 26.35
CA LEU A 236 5.82 14.86 26.56
C LEU A 236 4.56 15.36 25.84
N THR A 237 4.24 14.76 24.69
CA THR A 237 3.12 15.12 23.82
C THR A 237 1.74 14.89 24.46
N CYS A 238 1.56 13.82 25.22
CA CYS A 238 0.27 13.53 25.87
C CYS A 238 0.00 14.45 27.07
N LYS A 239 1.08 14.85 27.77
CA LYS A 239 1.01 15.76 28.91
C LYS A 239 0.64 17.18 28.47
N GLU A 240 1.26 17.68 27.40
CA GLU A 240 0.95 18.99 26.84
C GLU A 240 -0.49 19.09 26.31
N GLU A 241 -1.00 18.02 25.67
CA GLU A 241 -2.38 17.98 25.17
C GLU A 241 -3.42 18.00 26.29
N MET A 242 -3.20 17.24 27.38
CA MET A 242 -4.08 17.27 28.55
C MET A 242 -4.09 18.65 29.24
N ILE A 243 -2.93 19.29 29.39
CA ILE A 243 -2.82 20.65 29.96
C ILE A 243 -3.60 21.65 29.10
N HIS A 244 -3.47 21.55 27.78
CA HIS A 244 -4.22 22.39 26.86
C HIS A 244 -5.74 22.17 27.00
N GLN A 245 -6.19 20.92 27.14
CA GLN A 245 -7.60 20.61 27.35
C GLN A 245 -8.13 21.14 28.69
N CYS A 246 -7.38 20.99 29.79
CA CYS A 246 -7.78 21.54 31.10
C CYS A 246 -7.94 23.07 31.05
N LYS A 247 -7.00 23.79 30.43
CA LYS A 247 -7.10 25.25 30.22
C LYS A 247 -8.31 25.64 29.37
N SER A 248 -8.57 24.89 28.30
CA SER A 248 -9.77 25.08 27.47
C SER A 248 -11.06 24.94 28.30
N TYR A 249 -11.13 23.95 29.19
CA TYR A 249 -12.29 23.78 30.07
C TYR A 249 -12.41 24.87 31.15
N GLU A 250 -11.30 25.42 31.63
CA GLU A 250 -11.31 26.58 32.54
C GLU A 250 -11.88 27.83 31.84
N ASP A 251 -11.42 28.12 30.62
CA ASP A 251 -11.90 29.24 29.81
C ASP A 251 -13.40 29.09 29.48
N GLU A 252 -13.83 27.89 29.08
CA GLU A 252 -15.23 27.57 28.84
C GLU A 252 -16.10 27.77 30.09
N ASN A 253 -15.61 27.37 31.27
CA ASN A 253 -16.37 27.54 32.52
C ASN A 253 -16.61 29.03 32.82
N VAL A 254 -15.62 29.90 32.57
CA VAL A 254 -15.79 31.36 32.69
C VAL A 254 -16.82 31.89 31.69
N GLU A 255 -16.87 31.34 30.48
CA GLU A 255 -17.89 31.70 29.48
C GLU A 255 -19.30 31.24 29.91
N PHE A 256 -19.43 30.04 30.47
CA PHE A 256 -20.70 29.53 30.98
C PHE A 256 -21.23 30.33 32.16
N GLU A 257 -20.35 30.82 33.05
CA GLU A 257 -20.75 31.74 34.13
C GLU A 257 -21.30 33.06 33.59
N LYS A 258 -20.60 33.67 32.61
CA LYS A 258 -21.10 34.89 31.96
C LYS A 258 -22.46 34.68 31.29
N LYS A 259 -22.67 33.52 30.67
CA LYS A 259 -23.97 33.17 30.06
C LYS A 259 -25.05 32.97 31.12
N LEU A 260 -24.77 32.30 32.22
CA LEU A 260 -25.72 32.14 33.32
C LEU A 260 -26.09 33.48 33.96
N ASP A 261 -25.14 34.38 34.15
CA ASP A 261 -25.41 35.74 34.66
C ASP A 261 -26.27 36.55 33.69
N SER A 262 -26.02 36.46 32.39
CA SER A 262 -26.86 37.11 31.37
C SER A 262 -28.29 36.57 31.40
N ILE A 263 -28.45 35.24 31.48
CA ILE A 263 -29.77 34.59 31.56
C ILE A 263 -30.51 35.01 32.84
N ARG A 264 -29.79 35.10 33.96
CA ARG A 264 -30.35 35.57 35.23
C ARG A 264 -30.90 37.00 35.12
N GLN A 265 -30.15 37.90 34.48
CA GLN A 265 -30.61 39.27 34.25
C GLN A 265 -31.83 39.33 33.33
N GLU A 266 -31.84 38.54 32.25
CA GLU A 266 -32.97 38.48 31.33
C GLU A 266 -34.23 37.93 31.99
N GLN A 267 -34.13 36.85 32.78
CA GLN A 267 -35.24 36.28 33.53
C GLN A 267 -35.82 37.29 34.54
N LEU A 268 -34.98 38.05 35.25
CA LEU A 268 -35.44 39.09 36.16
C LEU A 268 -36.21 40.21 35.44
N LEU A 269 -35.79 40.60 34.23
CA LEU A 269 -36.51 41.59 33.43
C LEU A 269 -37.86 41.06 32.95
N GLN A 270 -37.91 39.81 32.48
CA GLN A 270 -39.16 39.17 32.03
C GLN A 270 -40.16 39.01 33.18
N ILE A 271 -39.70 38.60 34.37
CA ILE A 271 -40.56 38.50 35.57
C ILE A 271 -41.15 39.87 35.91
N LYS A 272 -40.33 40.94 35.92
CA LYS A 272 -40.80 42.30 36.17
C LYS A 272 -41.87 42.75 35.17
N GLU A 273 -41.68 42.47 33.88
CA GLU A 273 -42.67 42.81 32.84
C GLU A 273 -43.98 42.04 33.04
N LEU A 274 -43.92 40.74 33.35
CA LEU A 274 -45.09 39.91 33.59
C LEU A 274 -45.88 40.36 34.83
N VAL A 275 -45.18 40.73 35.91
CA VAL A 275 -45.79 41.25 37.14
C VAL A 275 -46.49 42.59 36.87
N LEU A 276 -45.86 43.49 36.11
CA LEU A 276 -46.48 44.76 35.70
C LEU A 276 -47.75 44.52 34.87
N ARG A 277 -47.71 43.61 33.90
CA ARG A 277 -48.86 43.31 33.04
C ARG A 277 -50.01 42.67 33.81
N MET A 278 -49.70 41.80 34.78
CA MET A 278 -50.69 41.23 35.69
C MET A 278 -51.33 42.31 36.55
N GLY A 279 -50.54 43.26 37.06
CA GLY A 279 -51.03 44.41 37.82
C GLY A 279 -52.06 45.24 37.03
N PHE A 280 -51.77 45.56 35.76
CA PHE A 280 -52.71 46.28 34.91
C PHE A 280 -54.02 45.52 34.68
N LEU A 281 -53.95 44.23 34.37
CA LEU A 281 -55.15 43.40 34.15
C LEU A 281 -55.99 43.27 35.42
N TRP A 282 -55.35 43.18 36.58
CA TRP A 282 -56.03 43.14 37.86
C TRP A 282 -56.78 44.45 38.16
N GLN A 283 -56.14 45.60 37.91
CA GLN A 283 -56.75 46.92 38.06
C GLN A 283 -57.93 47.13 37.10
N GLU A 284 -57.80 46.71 35.84
CA GLU A 284 -58.89 46.75 34.86
C GLU A 284 -60.09 45.90 35.32
N CYS A 285 -59.84 44.69 35.83
CA CYS A 285 -60.89 43.83 36.37
C CYS A 285 -61.60 44.39 37.62
N GLN A 286 -60.95 45.26 38.40
CA GLN A 286 -61.59 45.95 39.53
C GLN A 286 -62.54 47.04 39.05
N ILE A 287 -62.12 47.86 38.07
CA ILE A 287 -62.94 48.93 37.50
C ILE A 287 -64.25 48.37 36.94
N TYR A 288 -64.17 47.26 36.20
CA TYR A 288 -65.35 46.58 35.66
C TYR A 288 -66.32 46.01 36.71
N ARG A 289 -65.86 45.77 37.95
CA ARG A 289 -66.76 45.33 39.04
C ARG A 289 -67.47 46.50 39.71
N GLN A 290 -66.86 47.68 39.76
CA GLN A 290 -67.47 48.88 40.36
C GLN A 290 -68.55 49.50 39.46
N ASP A 291 -68.43 49.40 38.14
CA ASP A 291 -69.40 49.98 37.18
C ASP A 291 -70.74 49.23 37.08
N ASN A 292 -70.83 47.98 37.57
CA ASN A 292 -72.04 47.15 37.47
C ASN A 292 -73.02 47.30 38.67
N ASP A 293 -72.66 48.02 39.73
CA ASP A 293 -73.49 48.14 40.95
C ASP A 293 -74.43 49.37 40.97
N ASN A 294 -74.42 50.24 39.94
CA ASN A 294 -75.14 51.52 39.94
C ASN A 294 -76.15 51.70 38.78
N GLY A 295 -77.26 50.95 38.75
CA GLY A 295 -78.32 51.18 37.76
C GLY A 295 -79.74 50.82 38.22
N ASP A 296 -80.49 51.80 38.73
CA ASP A 296 -81.88 51.65 39.21
C ASP A 296 -82.86 52.62 38.51
N ASN A 297 -83.98 52.06 38.03
CA ASN A 297 -85.35 52.56 37.76
C ASN A 297 -85.64 54.02 37.28
N SER A 298 -86.49 54.27 36.26
CA SER A 298 -87.96 54.40 36.42
C SER A 298 -88.72 54.75 35.10
N SER A 299 -90.05 54.69 35.18
CA SER A 299 -91.08 54.39 34.15
C SER A 299 -91.72 55.62 33.42
N PRO A 300 -92.54 55.39 32.36
CA PRO A 300 -92.91 56.36 31.33
C PRO A 300 -94.37 56.86 31.42
N GLN A 301 -94.65 58.11 30.97
CA GLN A 301 -95.93 58.55 30.36
C GLN A 301 -96.01 60.09 30.25
N ASN A 302 -95.34 60.70 29.25
CA ASN A 302 -95.77 61.99 28.65
C ASN A 302 -94.94 62.42 27.41
N MET A 303 -94.48 61.44 26.63
CA MET A 303 -93.42 61.65 25.64
C MET A 303 -93.82 61.01 24.29
N ASN A 304 -95.01 61.22 23.71
CA ASN A 304 -95.30 60.54 22.42
C ASN A 304 -94.98 61.40 21.18
N TYR A 305 -94.99 62.74 21.29
CA TYR A 305 -94.71 63.62 20.15
C TYR A 305 -93.29 64.20 20.18
N GLU A 306 -92.82 64.55 21.37
CA GLU A 306 -91.46 65.06 21.58
C GLU A 306 -90.42 63.94 21.57
N GLU A 307 -90.79 62.73 21.98
CA GLU A 307 -89.98 61.53 21.78
C GLU A 307 -89.90 61.16 20.32
N HIS A 308 -90.98 61.19 19.53
CA HIS A 308 -90.87 60.96 18.09
C HIS A 308 -90.02 62.01 17.34
N LEU A 309 -90.06 63.28 17.73
CA LEU A 309 -89.14 64.29 17.17
C LEU A 309 -87.70 64.11 17.64
N LYS A 310 -87.48 63.73 18.90
CA LYS A 310 -86.16 63.35 19.42
C LYS A 310 -85.65 62.09 18.75
N GLU A 311 -86.48 61.08 18.52
CA GLU A 311 -86.20 59.86 17.79
C GLU A 311 -85.86 60.16 16.34
N LEU A 312 -86.60 61.03 15.65
CA LEU A 312 -86.29 61.40 14.27
C LEU A 312 -84.96 62.19 14.17
N ARG A 313 -84.65 63.04 15.16
CA ARG A 313 -83.34 63.71 15.27
C ARG A 313 -82.23 62.71 15.58
N LEU A 314 -82.45 61.82 16.54
CA LEU A 314 -81.53 60.73 16.88
C LEU A 314 -81.32 59.79 15.69
N GLU A 315 -82.33 59.54 14.87
CA GLU A 315 -82.26 58.68 13.69
C GLU A 315 -81.51 59.39 12.55
N LYS A 316 -81.71 60.70 12.36
CA LYS A 316 -80.87 61.50 11.45
C LYS A 316 -79.41 61.55 11.92
N ASP A 317 -79.17 61.71 13.22
CA ASP A 317 -77.83 61.69 13.80
C ASP A 317 -77.18 60.32 13.70
N LYS A 318 -77.94 59.23 13.91
CA LYS A 318 -77.50 57.85 13.65
C LYS A 318 -77.18 57.64 12.18
N SER A 319 -78.02 58.13 11.26
CA SER A 319 -77.78 58.05 9.81
C SER A 319 -76.54 58.83 9.38
N LEU A 320 -76.28 60.00 9.95
CA LEU A 320 -75.05 60.76 9.73
C LEU A 320 -73.83 60.03 10.30
N LYS A 321 -73.93 59.49 11.53
CA LYS A 321 -72.87 58.66 12.15
C LYS A 321 -72.56 57.41 11.32
N ILE A 322 -73.58 56.72 10.79
CA ILE A 322 -73.39 55.56 9.91
C ILE A 322 -72.70 55.99 8.61
N ARG A 323 -73.07 57.13 8.00
CA ARG A 323 -72.40 57.66 6.81
C ARG A 323 -70.95 58.09 7.04
N VAL A 324 -70.63 58.64 8.22
CA VAL A 324 -69.24 58.93 8.60
C VAL A 324 -68.46 57.63 8.78
N LYS A 325 -69.02 56.65 9.51
CA LYS A 325 -68.40 55.33 9.69
C LYS A 325 -68.20 54.58 8.36
N LEU A 326 -69.14 54.70 7.41
CA LEU A 326 -69.00 54.13 6.07
C LEU A 326 -67.81 54.75 5.33
N ARG A 327 -67.69 56.08 5.31
CA ARG A 327 -66.54 56.76 4.70
C ARG A 327 -65.22 56.43 5.39
N GLU A 328 -65.22 56.30 6.71
CA GLU A 328 -64.04 55.85 7.47
C GLU A 328 -63.65 54.41 7.10
N GLN A 329 -64.63 53.51 6.99
CA GLN A 329 -64.41 52.13 6.56
C GLN A 329 -63.94 52.04 5.10
N GLU A 330 -64.51 52.82 4.18
CA GLU A 330 -64.08 52.91 2.79
C GLU A 330 -62.62 53.41 2.68
N ASN A 331 -62.27 54.46 3.45
CA ASN A 331 -60.90 54.95 3.53
C ASN A 331 -59.95 53.91 4.16
N ALA A 332 -60.41 53.17 5.18
CA ALA A 332 -59.64 52.09 5.78
C ALA A 332 -59.41 50.94 4.78
N ILE A 333 -60.42 50.58 3.98
CA ILE A 333 -60.32 49.59 2.91
C ILE A 333 -59.31 50.06 1.86
N ALA A 334 -59.44 51.28 1.34
CA ALA A 334 -58.51 51.84 0.36
C ALA A 334 -57.05 51.87 0.88
N ASN A 335 -56.86 52.23 2.15
CA ASN A 335 -55.54 52.18 2.79
C ASN A 335 -55.01 50.74 2.95
N SER A 336 -55.88 49.79 3.29
CA SER A 336 -55.51 48.37 3.39
C SER A 336 -55.15 47.78 2.02
N GLU A 337 -55.84 48.16 0.95
CA GLU A 337 -55.53 47.76 -0.43
C GLU A 337 -54.18 48.32 -0.87
N LYS A 338 -53.87 49.57 -0.52
CA LYS A 338 -52.54 50.16 -0.79
C LYS A 338 -51.44 49.39 -0.06
N LYS A 339 -51.64 49.06 1.22
CA LYS A 339 -50.70 48.23 1.99
C LYS A 339 -50.57 46.82 1.40
N LEU A 340 -51.66 46.24 0.91
CA LEU A 340 -51.65 44.93 0.26
C LEU A 340 -50.84 44.95 -1.04
N ARG A 341 -51.01 45.97 -1.89
CA ARG A 341 -50.21 46.14 -3.12
C ARG A 341 -48.73 46.32 -2.79
N GLN A 342 -48.40 47.14 -1.80
CA GLN A 342 -47.01 47.32 -1.34
C GLN A 342 -46.41 46.00 -0.82
N ALA A 343 -47.18 45.22 -0.06
CA ALA A 343 -46.75 43.91 0.41
C ALA A 343 -46.54 42.92 -0.76
N GLN A 344 -47.41 42.93 -1.76
CA GLN A 344 -47.26 42.11 -2.98
C GLN A 344 -46.01 42.47 -3.78
N GLU A 345 -45.72 43.76 -3.97
CA GLU A 345 -44.49 44.23 -4.62
C GLU A 345 -43.23 43.85 -3.84
N ASN A 346 -43.29 43.89 -2.50
CA ASN A 346 -42.18 43.47 -1.64
C ASN A 346 -41.95 41.96 -1.74
N ILE A 347 -43.02 41.15 -1.75
CA ILE A 347 -42.92 39.69 -1.95
C ILE A 347 -42.28 39.38 -3.31
N GLN A 348 -42.73 40.02 -4.39
CA GLN A 348 -42.13 39.84 -5.72
C GLN A 348 -40.63 40.21 -5.75
N ARG A 349 -40.24 41.30 -5.08
CA ARG A 349 -38.83 41.67 -4.93
C ARG A 349 -38.03 40.62 -4.17
N LEU A 350 -38.56 40.08 -3.07
CA LEU A 350 -37.91 39.02 -2.30
C LEU A 350 -37.81 37.71 -3.11
N GLU A 351 -38.82 37.34 -3.89
CA GLU A 351 -38.80 36.17 -4.77
C GLU A 351 -37.70 36.29 -5.84
N ILE A 352 -37.53 37.47 -6.44
CA ILE A 352 -36.45 37.72 -7.40
C ILE A 352 -35.08 37.62 -6.72
N GLN A 353 -34.92 38.20 -5.54
CA GLN A 353 -33.67 38.10 -4.77
C GLN A 353 -33.34 36.66 -4.39
N LEU A 354 -34.34 35.88 -3.99
CA LEU A 354 -34.17 34.47 -3.63
C LEU A 354 -33.73 33.65 -4.86
N LYS A 355 -34.39 33.82 -6.01
CA LYS A 355 -33.97 33.18 -7.27
C LYS A 355 -32.55 33.55 -7.67
N GLN A 356 -32.14 34.80 -7.50
CA GLN A 356 -30.78 35.24 -7.79
C GLN A 356 -29.76 34.61 -6.82
N LYS A 357 -30.10 34.50 -5.54
CA LYS A 357 -29.26 33.84 -4.54
C LYS A 357 -29.11 32.35 -4.82
N ASP A 358 -30.19 31.67 -5.21
CA ASP A 358 -30.16 30.25 -5.58
C ASP A 358 -29.26 30.01 -6.79
N ALA A 359 -29.40 30.82 -7.84
CA ALA A 359 -28.53 30.73 -9.03
C ALA A 359 -27.04 30.96 -8.68
N ASN A 360 -26.74 31.89 -7.77
CA ASN A 360 -25.38 32.15 -7.30
C ASN A 360 -24.82 30.97 -6.47
N VAL A 361 -25.63 30.38 -5.58
CA VAL A 361 -25.23 29.20 -4.81
C VAL A 361 -24.98 28.01 -5.74
N GLU A 362 -25.83 27.80 -6.75
CA GLU A 362 -25.64 26.74 -7.76
C GLU A 362 -24.35 26.96 -8.57
N CYS A 363 -24.04 28.21 -8.95
CA CYS A 363 -22.78 28.54 -9.63
C CYS A 363 -21.55 28.21 -8.76
N LYS A 364 -21.57 28.63 -7.49
CA LYS A 364 -20.50 28.32 -6.53
C LYS A 364 -20.35 26.82 -6.28
N ALA A 365 -21.46 26.08 -6.20
CA ALA A 365 -21.42 24.62 -6.07
C ALA A 365 -20.74 23.95 -7.28
N LYS A 366 -21.02 24.43 -8.49
CA LYS A 366 -20.36 23.95 -9.72
C LYS A 366 -18.87 24.28 -9.75
N GLU A 367 -18.46 25.46 -9.28
CA GLU A 367 -17.05 25.84 -9.16
C GLU A 367 -16.30 25.00 -8.14
N LEU A 368 -16.89 24.77 -6.96
CA LEU A 368 -16.34 23.87 -5.93
C LEU A 368 -16.20 22.44 -6.46
N ALA A 369 -17.19 21.92 -7.18
CA ALA A 369 -17.09 20.59 -7.80
C ALA A 369 -15.97 20.49 -8.84
N LYS A 370 -15.74 21.54 -9.64
CA LYS A 370 -14.60 21.62 -10.57
C LYS A 370 -13.28 21.63 -9.80
N PHE A 371 -13.18 22.45 -8.75
CA PHE A 371 -11.99 22.54 -7.91
C PHE A 371 -11.67 21.19 -7.24
N GLN A 372 -12.67 20.52 -6.67
CA GLN A 372 -12.53 19.18 -6.10
C GLN A 372 -11.99 18.18 -7.11
N LYS A 373 -12.54 18.14 -8.32
CA LYS A 373 -12.07 17.23 -9.39
C LYS A 373 -10.62 17.51 -9.81
N THR A 374 -10.22 18.79 -9.86
CA THR A 374 -8.82 19.16 -10.13
C THR A 374 -7.90 18.73 -8.98
N HIS A 375 -8.34 18.90 -7.74
CA HIS A 375 -7.60 18.52 -6.55
C HIS A 375 -7.42 17.00 -6.45
N GLU A 376 -8.47 16.21 -6.71
CA GLU A 376 -8.40 14.75 -6.81
C GLU A 376 -7.39 14.28 -7.87
N THR A 377 -7.34 14.97 -9.02
CA THR A 377 -6.37 14.67 -10.08
C THR A 377 -4.93 14.96 -9.63
N VAL A 378 -4.71 16.03 -8.86
CA VAL A 378 -3.39 16.38 -8.30
C VAL A 378 -2.98 15.40 -7.22
N ILE A 379 -3.90 15.03 -6.31
CA ILE A 379 -3.67 13.99 -5.29
C ILE A 379 -3.25 12.69 -5.97
N GLY A 380 -4.01 12.21 -6.96
CA GLY A 380 -3.68 10.95 -7.64
C GLY A 380 -2.33 10.98 -8.39
N LYS A 381 -1.86 12.16 -8.85
CA LYS A 381 -0.51 12.32 -9.40
C LYS A 381 0.56 12.28 -8.29
N SER A 382 0.30 12.95 -7.17
CA SER A 382 1.19 12.98 -6.00
C SER A 382 1.35 11.59 -5.37
N GLU A 383 0.26 10.83 -5.24
CA GLU A 383 0.25 9.44 -4.73
C GLU A 383 1.09 8.52 -5.62
N LYS A 384 0.94 8.60 -6.95
CA LYS A 384 1.78 7.83 -7.88
C LYS A 384 3.26 8.19 -7.78
N GLN A 385 3.58 9.47 -7.59
CA GLN A 385 4.97 9.90 -7.36
C GLN A 385 5.52 9.36 -6.05
N LYS A 386 4.72 9.41 -4.97
CA LYS A 386 5.05 8.82 -3.68
C LYS A 386 5.32 7.32 -3.79
N GLU A 387 4.43 6.55 -4.41
CA GLU A 387 4.60 5.10 -4.64
C GLU A 387 5.87 4.80 -5.45
N THR A 388 6.18 5.62 -6.46
CA THR A 388 7.40 5.48 -7.27
C THR A 388 8.66 5.73 -6.44
N LEU A 389 8.64 6.76 -5.59
CA LEU A 389 9.76 7.09 -4.69
C LEU A 389 9.94 6.04 -3.60
N GLU A 390 8.85 5.57 -2.99
CA GLU A 390 8.87 4.48 -2.00
C GLU A 390 9.43 3.19 -2.61
N SER A 391 9.00 2.82 -3.82
CA SER A 391 9.53 1.66 -4.54
C SER A 391 11.03 1.80 -4.83
N ARG A 392 11.50 3.00 -5.17
CA ARG A 392 12.94 3.28 -5.37
C ARG A 392 13.72 3.19 -4.06
N LEU A 393 13.15 3.70 -2.97
CA LEU A 393 13.76 3.68 -1.65
C LEU A 393 13.92 2.23 -1.15
N ILE A 394 12.91 1.38 -1.35
CA ILE A 394 12.99 -0.06 -1.03
C ILE A 394 14.13 -0.73 -1.81
N LYS A 395 14.20 -0.52 -3.13
CA LYS A 395 15.29 -1.09 -3.96
C LYS A 395 16.68 -0.62 -3.52
N LEU A 396 16.83 0.66 -3.17
CA LEU A 396 18.09 1.19 -2.68
C LEU A 396 18.47 0.60 -1.31
N LYS A 397 17.49 0.37 -0.42
CA LYS A 397 17.74 -0.32 0.85
C LYS A 397 18.21 -1.76 0.63
N GLU A 398 17.55 -2.50 -0.26
CA GLU A 398 17.95 -3.87 -0.62
C GLU A 398 19.37 -3.90 -1.23
N GLU A 399 19.72 -2.93 -2.08
CA GLU A 399 21.06 -2.82 -2.67
C GLU A 399 22.12 -2.51 -1.61
N VAL A 400 21.84 -1.58 -0.69
CA VAL A 400 22.74 -1.27 0.43
C VAL A 400 22.93 -2.50 1.33
N GLU A 401 21.86 -3.21 1.68
CA GLU A 401 21.95 -4.42 2.49
C GLU A 401 22.75 -5.52 1.79
N CYS A 402 22.56 -5.72 0.47
CA CYS A 402 23.37 -6.64 -0.31
C CYS A 402 24.85 -6.26 -0.28
N LYS A 403 25.17 -4.96 -0.44
CA LYS A 403 26.56 -4.47 -0.42
C LYS A 403 27.19 -4.56 0.97
N GLU A 404 26.44 -4.30 2.03
CA GLU A 404 26.89 -4.49 3.41
C GLU A 404 27.21 -5.97 3.69
N ASN A 405 26.38 -6.89 3.20
CA ASN A 405 26.62 -8.33 3.34
C ASN A 405 27.83 -8.79 2.51
N GLU A 406 28.03 -8.25 1.29
CA GLU A 406 29.24 -8.49 0.50
C GLU A 406 30.50 -8.01 1.24
N VAL A 407 30.48 -6.80 1.81
CA VAL A 407 31.59 -6.24 2.58
C VAL A 407 31.88 -7.08 3.83
N LYS A 408 30.85 -7.49 4.58
CA LYS A 408 31.02 -8.38 5.75
C LYS A 408 31.64 -9.72 5.38
N ASN A 409 31.24 -10.31 4.26
CA ASN A 409 31.82 -11.56 3.77
C ASN A 409 33.30 -11.38 3.40
N ILE A 410 33.64 -10.29 2.70
CA ILE A 410 35.04 -9.96 2.37
C ILE A 410 35.86 -9.72 3.64
N GLU A 411 35.31 -9.00 4.62
CA GLU A 411 35.94 -8.77 5.92
C GLU A 411 36.24 -10.08 6.65
N ASN A 412 35.29 -11.03 6.67
CA ASN A 412 35.48 -12.35 7.26
C ASN A 412 36.54 -13.17 6.51
N ASP A 413 36.55 -13.15 5.18
CA ASP A 413 37.58 -13.82 4.38
C ASP A 413 38.98 -13.27 4.68
N TYR A 414 39.11 -11.96 4.85
CA TYR A 414 40.39 -11.33 5.21
C TYR A 414 40.79 -11.63 6.65
N LYS A 415 39.85 -11.63 7.60
CA LYS A 415 40.11 -12.07 8.99
C LYS A 415 40.64 -13.49 9.03
N GLN A 416 40.00 -14.43 8.34
CA GLN A 416 40.44 -15.82 8.27
C GLN A 416 41.83 -15.97 7.62
N LYS A 417 42.13 -15.17 6.59
CA LYS A 417 43.48 -15.15 5.98
C LYS A 417 44.53 -14.62 6.96
N ILE A 418 44.21 -13.59 7.74
CA ILE A 418 45.12 -13.05 8.76
C ILE A 418 45.37 -14.11 9.83
N GLU A 419 44.32 -14.72 10.38
CA GLU A 419 44.42 -15.80 11.38
C GLU A 419 45.29 -16.97 10.87
N ASN A 420 45.10 -17.40 9.62
CA ASN A 420 45.94 -18.44 9.01
C ASN A 420 47.40 -18.00 8.83
N MET A 421 47.65 -16.73 8.46
CA MET A 421 49.01 -16.21 8.34
C MET A 421 49.69 -16.10 9.71
N GLU A 422 48.97 -15.64 10.74
CA GLU A 422 49.46 -15.59 12.12
C GLU A 422 49.79 -16.99 12.65
N PHE A 423 48.93 -17.98 12.38
CA PHE A 423 49.19 -19.37 12.71
C PHE A 423 50.47 -19.90 12.05
N ASN A 424 50.62 -19.71 10.74
CA ASN A 424 51.81 -20.14 9.99
C ASN A 424 53.09 -19.44 10.48
N LEU A 425 53.00 -18.14 10.78
CA LEU A 425 54.11 -17.35 11.32
C LEU A 425 54.55 -17.89 12.68
N ASN A 426 53.60 -18.24 13.54
CA ASN A 426 53.88 -18.81 14.86
C ASN A 426 54.53 -20.20 14.77
N GLU A 427 54.09 -21.04 13.83
CA GLU A 427 54.73 -22.34 13.57
C GLU A 427 56.15 -22.18 13.03
N GLU A 428 56.40 -21.25 12.11
CA GLU A 428 57.75 -20.89 11.67
C GLU A 428 58.64 -20.40 12.81
N TYR A 429 58.12 -19.58 13.73
CA TYR A 429 58.86 -19.15 14.92
C TYR A 429 59.27 -20.34 15.81
N LYS A 430 58.36 -21.29 16.06
CA LYS A 430 58.67 -22.51 16.82
C LYS A 430 59.74 -23.35 16.13
N GLN A 431 59.62 -23.55 14.82
CA GLN A 431 60.60 -24.33 14.04
C GLN A 431 61.99 -23.68 14.07
N ARG A 432 62.06 -22.34 13.93
CA ARG A 432 63.32 -21.60 14.06
C ARG A 432 63.94 -21.74 15.45
N GLN A 433 63.12 -21.65 16.49
CA GLN A 433 63.57 -21.85 17.86
C GLN A 433 64.12 -23.27 18.08
N GLU A 434 63.45 -24.29 17.55
CA GLU A 434 63.91 -25.67 17.62
C GLU A 434 65.24 -25.88 16.89
N LEU A 435 65.38 -25.34 15.67
CA LEU A 435 66.64 -25.37 14.91
C LEU A 435 67.77 -24.64 15.64
N GLU A 436 67.48 -23.51 16.29
CA GLU A 436 68.46 -22.77 17.08
C GLU A 436 68.91 -23.57 18.32
N CYS A 437 67.99 -24.26 19.00
CA CYS A 437 68.33 -25.21 20.07
C CYS A 437 69.23 -26.34 19.55
N GLN A 438 68.88 -26.97 18.42
CA GLN A 438 69.70 -28.04 17.81
C GLN A 438 71.08 -27.52 17.38
N PHE A 439 71.15 -26.31 16.81
CA PHE A 439 72.41 -25.69 16.42
C PHE A 439 73.30 -25.42 17.63
N ASN A 440 72.73 -24.91 18.73
CA ASN A 440 73.46 -24.73 19.99
C ASN A 440 73.99 -26.06 20.54
N ASP A 441 73.20 -27.13 20.49
CA ASP A 441 73.65 -28.47 20.87
C ASP A 441 74.82 -28.95 19.99
N PHE A 442 74.75 -28.75 18.67
CA PHE A 442 75.86 -29.06 17.77
C PHE A 442 77.10 -28.25 18.09
N LYS A 443 76.96 -26.94 18.35
CA LYS A 443 78.06 -26.06 18.73
C LYS A 443 78.75 -26.54 20.00
N ILE A 444 77.99 -26.96 21.01
CA ILE A 444 78.52 -27.56 22.25
C ILE A 444 79.26 -28.87 21.95
N ARG A 445 78.69 -29.75 21.11
CA ARG A 445 79.34 -31.02 20.73
C ARG A 445 80.64 -30.80 19.96
N TYR A 446 80.67 -29.82 19.04
CA TYR A 446 81.87 -29.44 18.31
C TYR A 446 82.95 -28.91 19.22
N ALA A 447 82.62 -28.02 20.17
CA ALA A 447 83.58 -27.51 21.15
C ALA A 447 84.20 -28.66 21.98
N LYS A 448 83.39 -29.62 22.45
CA LYS A 448 83.86 -30.81 23.15
C LYS A 448 84.75 -31.71 22.27
N LEU A 449 84.41 -31.86 21.00
CA LEU A 449 85.21 -32.64 20.06
C LEU A 449 86.55 -31.97 19.78
N GLU A 450 86.56 -30.64 19.63
CA GLU A 450 87.77 -29.84 19.44
C GLU A 450 88.69 -29.93 20.67
N GLU A 451 88.12 -29.84 21.88
CA GLU A 451 88.84 -30.06 23.14
C GLU A 451 89.50 -31.45 23.17
N LYS A 452 88.74 -32.52 22.88
CA LYS A 452 89.30 -33.89 22.76
C LYS A 452 90.37 -34.03 21.67
N CYS A 453 90.22 -33.34 20.54
CA CYS A 453 91.25 -33.36 19.49
C CYS A 453 92.53 -32.67 19.95
N LYS A 454 92.43 -31.56 20.70
CA LYS A 454 93.58 -30.90 21.34
C LYS A 454 94.24 -31.83 22.36
N GLU A 455 93.47 -32.50 23.21
CA GLU A 455 93.97 -33.52 24.14
C GLU A 455 94.73 -34.64 23.40
N LEU A 456 94.17 -35.17 22.31
CA LEU A 456 94.82 -36.21 21.48
C LEU A 456 96.12 -35.72 20.82
N LEU A 457 96.18 -34.47 20.38
CA LEU A 457 97.40 -33.86 19.82
C LEU A 457 98.47 -33.57 20.88
N GLU A 458 98.09 -33.44 22.16
CA GLU A 458 99.03 -33.35 23.28
C GLU A 458 99.60 -34.72 23.72
N ILE A 459 98.93 -35.84 23.41
CA ILE A 459 99.41 -37.21 23.68
C ILE A 459 100.79 -37.52 23.04
N PRO A 460 101.08 -37.17 21.77
CA PRO A 460 102.40 -37.42 21.18
C PRO A 460 103.53 -36.59 21.81
N GLY A 461 103.22 -35.52 22.56
CA GLY A 461 104.20 -34.81 23.39
C GLY A 461 104.66 -35.59 24.62
N LYS A 462 103.95 -36.66 25.01
CA LYS A 462 104.20 -37.45 26.23
C LYS A 462 104.45 -38.95 26.00
N LYS A 463 104.48 -39.44 24.75
CA LYS A 463 104.79 -40.84 24.42
C LYS A 463 105.78 -40.95 23.27
N LYS A 464 107.07 -40.80 23.58
CA LYS A 464 108.11 -41.61 22.92
C LYS A 464 108.04 -43.00 23.57
N GLU A 465 108.09 -44.05 22.75
CA GLU A 465 107.83 -45.46 23.10
C GLU A 465 106.36 -45.86 23.17
N VAL A 466 105.81 -46.20 22.00
CA VAL A 466 104.80 -47.26 21.92
C VAL A 466 105.34 -48.30 20.94
N ILE A 467 105.64 -49.45 21.53
CA ILE A 467 106.03 -50.72 20.92
C ILE A 467 104.95 -51.12 19.91
N LEU A 468 105.37 -51.43 18.68
CA LEU A 468 104.53 -52.07 17.68
C LEU A 468 104.32 -53.52 18.13
N ASP A 469 103.13 -53.84 18.63
CA ASP A 469 102.80 -55.21 19.01
C ASP A 469 102.49 -56.01 17.74
N ASN A 470 103.51 -56.75 17.28
CA ASN A 470 103.50 -57.64 16.12
C ASN A 470 102.68 -58.90 16.41
N HIS A 471 101.34 -58.79 16.36
CA HIS A 471 100.46 -59.95 16.35
C HIS A 471 99.47 -59.88 15.18
N HIS A 472 100.01 -59.89 13.96
CA HIS A 472 99.21 -60.18 12.78
C HIS A 472 99.05 -61.69 12.63
N THR A 473 97.80 -62.15 12.58
CA THR A 473 97.48 -63.56 12.35
C THR A 473 97.93 -63.99 10.95
N GLU A 474 98.29 -65.25 10.77
CA GLU A 474 98.77 -65.81 9.49
C GLU A 474 97.80 -65.50 8.32
N TYR A 475 96.51 -65.39 8.63
CA TYR A 475 95.45 -64.96 7.72
C TYR A 475 95.59 -63.48 7.26
N GLU A 476 96.01 -62.57 8.13
CA GLU A 476 96.24 -61.16 7.79
C GLU A 476 97.48 -61.01 6.89
N ILE A 477 98.52 -61.82 7.13
CA ILE A 477 99.70 -61.89 6.26
C ILE A 477 99.34 -62.46 4.88
N GLN A 478 98.50 -63.51 4.84
CA GLN A 478 97.97 -64.08 3.60
C GLN A 478 97.15 -63.04 2.82
N LEU A 479 96.24 -62.33 3.50
CA LEU A 479 95.39 -61.31 2.89
C LEU A 479 96.24 -60.16 2.34
N PHE A 480 97.28 -59.73 3.06
CA PHE A 480 98.20 -58.70 2.57
C PHE A 480 99.01 -59.17 1.35
N THR A 481 99.39 -60.45 1.34
CA THR A 481 100.11 -61.06 0.21
C THR A 481 99.21 -61.14 -1.03
N ASP A 482 97.95 -61.54 -0.85
CA ASP A 482 96.97 -61.60 -1.94
C ASP A 482 96.54 -60.21 -2.41
N LEU A 483 96.53 -59.22 -1.52
CA LEU A 483 96.32 -57.81 -1.87
C LEU A 483 97.49 -57.24 -2.70
N LYS A 484 98.73 -57.61 -2.37
CA LYS A 484 99.89 -57.27 -3.21
C LYS A 484 99.86 -57.97 -4.58
N LYS A 485 99.44 -59.24 -4.63
CA LYS A 485 99.28 -59.97 -5.90
C LYS A 485 98.19 -59.35 -6.77
N THR A 486 97.06 -58.97 -6.18
CA THR A 486 95.99 -58.29 -6.93
C THR A 486 96.41 -56.91 -7.42
N GLN A 487 97.17 -56.13 -6.63
CA GLN A 487 97.75 -54.87 -7.07
C GLN A 487 98.73 -55.03 -8.24
N THR A 488 99.57 -56.06 -8.23
CA THR A 488 100.51 -56.33 -9.34
C THR A 488 99.80 -56.75 -10.61
N ILE A 489 98.78 -57.64 -10.51
CA ILE A 489 97.93 -58.01 -11.65
C ILE A 489 97.21 -56.78 -12.22
N LEU A 490 96.71 -55.89 -11.36
CA LEU A 490 95.99 -54.69 -11.80
C LEU A 490 96.90 -53.72 -12.56
N ALA A 491 98.14 -53.52 -12.07
CA ALA A 491 99.15 -52.72 -12.77
C ALA A 491 99.56 -53.33 -14.13
N GLU A 492 99.58 -54.67 -14.25
CA GLU A 492 99.81 -55.33 -15.54
C GLU A 492 98.64 -55.12 -16.52
N LYS A 493 97.39 -55.17 -16.03
CA LYS A 493 96.20 -54.89 -16.84
C LYS A 493 96.15 -53.43 -17.31
N GLU A 494 96.55 -52.48 -16.48
CA GLU A 494 96.66 -51.07 -16.88
C GLU A 494 97.67 -50.87 -18.02
N LYS A 495 98.83 -51.55 -17.98
CA LYS A 495 99.81 -51.52 -19.08
C LYS A 495 99.24 -52.09 -20.38
N ILE A 496 98.41 -53.14 -20.31
CA ILE A 496 97.75 -53.72 -21.49
C ILE A 496 96.73 -52.74 -22.07
N ILE A 497 95.95 -52.07 -21.22
CA ILE A 497 94.97 -51.06 -21.65
C ILE A 497 95.67 -49.90 -22.35
N GLN A 498 96.80 -49.43 -21.84
CA GLN A 498 97.60 -48.38 -22.49
C GLN A 498 98.11 -48.80 -23.87
N LYS A 499 98.56 -50.05 -24.03
CA LYS A 499 98.97 -50.58 -25.35
C LYS A 499 97.80 -50.59 -26.35
N LEU A 500 96.64 -51.07 -25.93
CA LEU A 500 95.44 -51.10 -26.79
C LEU A 500 94.96 -49.68 -27.17
N GLN A 501 95.16 -48.69 -26.30
CA GLN A 501 94.85 -47.29 -26.62
C GLN A 501 95.80 -46.70 -27.67
N ILE A 502 97.08 -47.09 -27.64
CA ILE A 502 98.07 -46.69 -28.65
C ILE A 502 97.69 -47.30 -30.00
N GLU A 503 97.44 -48.62 -30.05
CA GLU A 503 97.02 -49.32 -31.29
C GLU A 503 95.72 -48.72 -31.87
N ARG A 504 94.75 -48.37 -31.02
CA ARG A 504 93.50 -47.71 -31.46
C ARG A 504 93.76 -46.34 -32.09
N ASN A 505 94.73 -45.59 -31.60
CA ASN A 505 95.08 -44.29 -32.17
C ASN A 505 95.84 -44.45 -33.50
N GLU A 506 96.72 -45.44 -33.62
CA GLU A 506 97.41 -45.79 -34.88
C GLU A 506 96.41 -46.23 -35.97
N ILE A 507 95.35 -46.96 -35.61
CA ILE A 507 94.27 -47.32 -36.55
C ILE A 507 93.48 -46.08 -36.99
N ILE A 508 93.24 -45.13 -36.10
CA ILE A 508 92.56 -43.86 -36.46
C ILE A 508 93.45 -43.02 -37.37
N GLU A 509 94.75 -43.02 -37.14
CA GLU A 509 95.73 -42.29 -37.95
C GLU A 509 95.84 -42.87 -39.37
N THR A 510 95.91 -44.21 -39.50
CA THR A 510 95.91 -44.90 -40.80
C THR A 510 94.58 -44.78 -41.57
N VAL A 511 93.45 -44.66 -40.86
CA VAL A 511 92.14 -44.34 -41.48
C VAL A 511 92.10 -42.89 -41.97
N ASN A 512 92.72 -41.95 -41.26
CA ASN A 512 92.81 -40.56 -41.71
C ASN A 512 93.78 -40.37 -42.90
N GLU A 513 94.77 -41.27 -43.06
CA GLU A 513 95.73 -41.24 -44.19
C GLU A 513 95.17 -41.84 -45.49
N THR A 514 94.07 -42.60 -45.44
CA THR A 514 93.47 -43.25 -46.62
C THR A 514 92.29 -42.49 -47.24
N ASP A 515 92.07 -41.23 -46.83
CA ASP A 515 90.95 -40.37 -47.26
C ASP A 515 91.20 -39.58 -48.57
N GLN A 516 92.13 -40.03 -49.42
CA GLN A 516 92.22 -39.60 -50.82
C GLN A 516 91.94 -40.78 -51.74
N GLU A 517 90.69 -40.84 -52.23
CA GLU A 517 90.15 -41.61 -53.37
C GLU A 517 89.02 -42.59 -53.01
N ASN A 518 87.80 -42.08 -52.77
CA ASN A 518 86.57 -42.68 -53.32
C ASN A 518 85.29 -41.86 -53.02
N ASN A 519 84.91 -41.00 -53.96
CA ASN A 519 83.77 -40.07 -53.84
C ASN A 519 82.37 -40.73 -53.91
N THR A 520 82.29 -42.04 -54.16
CA THR A 520 81.03 -42.82 -54.12
C THR A 520 80.81 -43.52 -52.78
N SER A 521 81.89 -43.88 -52.07
CA SER A 521 81.81 -44.45 -50.71
C SER A 521 81.42 -43.37 -49.69
N ASN A 522 81.96 -42.15 -49.83
CA ASN A 522 81.65 -41.04 -48.92
C ASN A 522 80.18 -40.61 -48.95
N LYS A 523 79.49 -40.68 -50.10
CA LYS A 523 78.04 -40.38 -50.16
C LYS A 523 77.20 -41.47 -49.47
N LYS A 524 77.56 -42.75 -49.62
CA LYS A 524 76.90 -43.86 -48.91
C LYS A 524 77.17 -43.80 -47.41
N LEU A 525 78.41 -43.54 -47.01
CA LEU A 525 78.81 -43.38 -45.62
C LEU A 525 78.11 -42.17 -45.00
N THR A 526 78.03 -41.03 -45.69
CA THR A 526 77.31 -39.84 -45.20
C THR A 526 75.80 -40.12 -45.07
N ALA A 527 75.20 -40.83 -46.02
CA ALA A 527 73.79 -41.23 -45.93
C ALA A 527 73.54 -42.23 -44.78
N GLU A 528 74.47 -43.15 -44.55
CA GLU A 528 74.39 -44.14 -43.47
C GLU A 528 74.64 -43.50 -42.10
N VAL A 529 75.57 -42.54 -42.01
CA VAL A 529 75.78 -41.71 -40.81
C VAL A 529 74.56 -40.85 -40.52
N LEU A 530 73.93 -40.24 -41.53
CA LEU A 530 72.68 -39.49 -41.35
C LEU A 530 71.52 -40.40 -40.93
N LYS A 531 71.42 -41.60 -41.51
CA LYS A 531 70.42 -42.60 -41.12
C LYS A 531 70.63 -43.04 -39.67
N LYS A 532 71.88 -43.34 -39.28
CA LYS A 532 72.24 -43.70 -37.90
C LYS A 532 72.03 -42.54 -36.93
N SER A 533 72.30 -41.30 -37.35
CA SER A 533 72.02 -40.10 -36.57
C SER A 533 70.52 -39.92 -36.32
N ASN A 534 69.69 -40.12 -37.35
CA ASN A 534 68.22 -40.09 -37.22
C ASN A 534 67.69 -41.25 -36.35
N GLU A 535 68.26 -42.45 -36.47
CA GLU A 535 67.94 -43.58 -35.60
C GLU A 535 68.30 -43.27 -34.14
N ILE A 536 69.48 -42.70 -33.87
CA ILE A 536 69.91 -42.27 -32.53
C ILE A 536 68.99 -41.17 -31.99
N GLN A 537 68.60 -40.21 -32.82
CA GLN A 537 67.69 -39.14 -32.42
C GLN A 537 66.29 -39.68 -32.09
N THR A 538 65.81 -40.66 -32.86
CA THR A 538 64.55 -41.37 -32.60
C THR A 538 64.62 -42.16 -31.29
N LEU A 539 65.72 -42.90 -31.08
CA LEU A 539 65.97 -43.65 -29.84
C LEU A 539 66.09 -42.73 -28.62
N LYS A 540 66.74 -41.56 -28.75
CA LYS A 540 66.75 -40.54 -27.69
C LYS A 540 65.34 -40.03 -27.39
N GLY A 541 64.51 -39.80 -28.40
CA GLY A 541 63.10 -39.45 -28.22
C GLY A 541 62.32 -40.53 -27.46
N GLN A 542 62.48 -41.79 -27.85
CA GLN A 542 61.87 -42.94 -27.17
C GLN A 542 62.36 -43.10 -25.72
N PHE A 543 63.66 -42.95 -25.47
CA PHE A 543 64.24 -42.98 -24.12
C PHE A 543 63.66 -41.87 -23.23
N THR A 544 63.55 -40.65 -23.75
CA THR A 544 62.98 -39.51 -23.01
C THR A 544 61.50 -39.76 -22.69
N GLN A 545 60.76 -40.39 -23.61
CA GLN A 545 59.36 -40.75 -23.40
C GLN A 545 59.21 -41.89 -22.37
N LEU A 546 60.06 -42.91 -22.44
CA LEU A 546 60.11 -44.00 -21.46
C LEU A 546 60.47 -43.48 -20.07
N GLN A 547 61.42 -42.54 -19.95
CA GLN A 547 61.77 -41.91 -18.69
C GLN A 547 60.60 -41.10 -18.09
N LYS A 548 59.83 -40.38 -18.93
CA LYS A 548 58.59 -39.72 -18.48
C LYS A 548 57.53 -40.73 -18.03
N ASN A 549 57.39 -41.84 -18.72
CA ASN A 549 56.45 -42.91 -18.35
C ASN A 549 56.88 -43.59 -17.05
N TYR A 550 58.17 -43.85 -16.85
CA TYR A 550 58.71 -44.39 -15.60
C TYR A 550 58.42 -43.46 -14.42
N LYS A 551 58.68 -42.15 -14.54
CA LYS A 551 58.33 -41.18 -13.49
C LYS A 551 56.84 -41.17 -13.15
N LYS A 552 55.97 -41.27 -14.16
CA LYS A 552 54.52 -41.39 -13.93
C LYS A 552 54.14 -42.71 -13.26
N LEU A 553 54.84 -43.80 -13.57
CA LEU A 553 54.62 -45.10 -12.96
C LEU A 553 55.06 -45.10 -11.50
N GLN A 554 56.24 -44.54 -11.22
CA GLN A 554 56.77 -44.35 -9.88
C GLN A 554 55.84 -43.49 -9.02
N GLN A 555 55.31 -42.37 -9.54
CA GLN A 555 54.31 -41.57 -8.83
C GLN A 555 53.02 -42.35 -8.55
N LYS A 556 52.62 -43.27 -9.44
CA LYS A 556 51.46 -44.13 -9.21
C LYS A 556 51.75 -45.22 -8.18
N GLU A 557 52.98 -45.74 -8.16
CA GLU A 557 53.46 -46.69 -7.17
C GLU A 557 53.44 -46.06 -5.78
N GLU A 558 54.04 -44.88 -5.60
CA GLU A 558 54.01 -44.10 -4.34
C GLU A 558 52.55 -43.87 -3.87
N GLN A 559 51.65 -43.47 -4.77
CA GLN A 559 50.23 -43.28 -4.45
C GLN A 559 49.51 -44.58 -4.04
N LEU A 560 49.94 -45.73 -4.56
CA LEU A 560 49.36 -47.02 -4.21
C LEU A 560 49.94 -47.55 -2.89
N GLU A 561 51.22 -47.32 -2.62
CA GLU A 561 51.86 -47.60 -1.34
C GLU A 561 51.24 -46.78 -0.21
N ASP A 562 50.99 -45.49 -0.42
CA ASP A 562 50.29 -44.63 0.54
C ASP A 562 48.89 -45.18 0.86
N LYS A 563 48.14 -45.58 -0.17
CA LYS A 563 46.81 -46.20 0.01
C LYS A 563 46.87 -47.55 0.72
N LEU A 564 47.91 -48.36 0.47
CA LEU A 564 48.12 -49.63 1.16
C LEU A 564 48.48 -49.43 2.62
N LEU A 565 49.32 -48.42 2.93
CA LEU A 565 49.64 -48.00 4.29
C LEU A 565 48.40 -47.53 5.03
N ASP A 566 47.57 -46.70 4.40
CA ASP A 566 46.30 -46.25 4.96
C ASP A 566 45.34 -47.43 5.20
N MET A 567 45.19 -48.34 4.24
CA MET A 567 44.37 -49.54 4.43
C MET A 567 44.92 -50.46 5.54
N SER A 568 46.24 -50.61 5.65
CA SER A 568 46.87 -51.40 6.71
C SER A 568 46.65 -50.75 8.08
N LYS A 569 46.75 -49.42 8.16
CA LYS A 569 46.47 -48.63 9.37
C LYS A 569 45.00 -48.73 9.78
N MET A 570 44.08 -48.72 8.81
CA MET A 570 42.66 -48.96 9.02
C MET A 570 42.40 -50.41 9.50
N GLN A 571 43.08 -51.40 8.92
CA GLN A 571 42.96 -52.79 9.36
C GLN A 571 43.56 -53.05 10.75
N SER A 572 44.64 -52.38 11.13
CA SER A 572 45.13 -52.45 12.52
C SER A 572 44.14 -51.82 13.49
N GLN A 573 43.56 -50.67 13.14
CA GLN A 573 42.50 -50.04 13.94
C GLN A 573 41.23 -50.90 14.03
N MET A 574 40.95 -51.74 13.02
CA MET A 574 39.87 -52.75 13.06
C MET A 574 40.17 -53.89 14.04
N LYS A 575 41.43 -54.34 14.14
CA LYS A 575 41.83 -55.43 15.06
C LYS A 575 41.84 -54.97 16.52
N ASP A 576 42.03 -53.68 16.77
CA ASP A 576 42.03 -53.07 18.12
C ASP A 576 40.61 -52.77 18.65
N GLY A 577 39.54 -53.24 17.98
CA GLY A 577 38.17 -53.24 18.51
C GLY A 577 37.43 -51.89 18.47
N ASN A 578 38.00 -50.86 17.83
CA ASN A 578 37.46 -49.50 17.90
C ASN A 578 36.35 -49.23 16.85
N ARG A 579 35.19 -49.89 17.02
CA ARG A 579 33.97 -49.75 16.17
C ARG A 579 33.52 -48.30 15.93
N ASN A 580 33.87 -47.40 16.84
CA ASN A 580 33.46 -45.99 16.79
C ASN A 580 34.07 -45.22 15.61
N VAL A 581 35.30 -45.55 15.20
CA VAL A 581 35.97 -44.89 14.05
C VAL A 581 35.26 -45.22 12.74
N TYR A 582 34.86 -46.49 12.56
CA TYR A 582 34.11 -46.94 11.40
C TYR A 582 32.70 -46.34 11.32
N ASN A 583 31.99 -46.28 12.46
CA ASN A 583 30.69 -45.61 12.53
C ASN A 583 30.80 -44.12 12.17
N THR A 584 31.90 -43.46 12.57
CA THR A 584 32.16 -42.06 12.23
C THR A 584 32.39 -41.89 10.73
N GLN A 585 33.12 -42.80 10.09
CA GLN A 585 33.37 -42.75 8.65
C GLN A 585 32.11 -43.08 7.82
N ILE A 586 31.29 -44.05 8.26
CA ILE A 586 29.97 -44.30 7.65
C ILE A 586 29.10 -43.06 7.76
N MET A 587 29.08 -42.41 8.93
CA MET A 587 28.29 -41.20 9.15
C MET A 587 28.77 -40.05 8.25
N GLN A 588 30.08 -39.89 8.06
CA GLN A 588 30.63 -38.92 7.10
C GLN A 588 30.24 -39.23 5.65
N LEU A 589 30.29 -40.50 5.22
CA LEU A 589 29.86 -40.90 3.88
C LEU A 589 28.34 -40.71 3.69
N GLN A 590 27.54 -41.01 4.70
CA GLN A 590 26.10 -40.75 4.69
C GLN A 590 25.80 -39.25 4.61
N GLN A 591 26.57 -38.43 5.34
CA GLN A 591 26.48 -36.97 5.25
C GLN A 591 26.82 -36.49 3.84
N GLN A 592 27.93 -36.94 3.25
CA GLN A 592 28.29 -36.59 1.87
C GLN A 592 27.22 -36.99 0.85
N VAL A 593 26.63 -38.18 1.00
CA VAL A 593 25.51 -38.61 0.14
C VAL A 593 24.28 -37.71 0.33
N SER A 594 23.99 -37.30 1.57
CA SER A 594 22.89 -36.37 1.87
C SER A 594 23.14 -34.98 1.27
N ASP A 595 24.35 -34.44 1.41
CA ASP A 595 24.75 -33.15 0.87
C ASP A 595 24.69 -33.17 -0.67
N LEU A 596 25.16 -34.24 -1.30
CA LEU A 596 25.06 -34.42 -2.76
C LEU A 596 23.61 -34.51 -3.24
N ARG A 597 22.73 -35.18 -2.48
CA ARG A 597 21.29 -35.24 -2.78
C ARG A 597 20.63 -33.86 -2.64
N SER A 598 20.98 -33.09 -1.61
CA SER A 598 20.50 -31.72 -1.42
C SER A 598 20.94 -30.81 -2.57
N ASN A 599 22.24 -30.84 -2.90
CA ASN A 599 22.80 -30.07 -4.00
C ASN A 599 22.14 -30.41 -5.35
N LEU A 600 21.85 -31.69 -5.60
CA LEU A 600 21.15 -32.12 -6.81
C LEU A 600 19.71 -31.58 -6.86
N ALA A 601 19.00 -31.56 -5.72
CA ALA A 601 17.68 -30.96 -5.63
C ALA A 601 17.72 -29.44 -5.90
N ASP A 602 18.68 -28.73 -5.33
CA ASP A 602 18.86 -27.28 -5.53
C ASP A 602 19.17 -26.93 -6.98
N VAL A 603 20.07 -27.70 -7.62
CA VAL A 603 20.39 -27.55 -9.05
C VAL A 603 19.16 -27.81 -9.91
N ASN A 604 18.34 -28.81 -9.57
CA ASN A 604 17.11 -29.11 -10.31
C ASN A 604 16.06 -27.98 -10.17
N ILE A 605 15.94 -27.38 -8.97
CA ILE A 605 15.08 -26.19 -8.76
C ILE A 605 15.60 -25.01 -9.57
N GLN A 606 16.92 -24.72 -9.54
CA GLN A 606 17.53 -23.67 -10.36
C GLN A 606 17.28 -23.89 -11.85
N ASN A 607 17.34 -25.14 -12.33
CA ASN A 607 17.09 -25.46 -13.73
C ASN A 607 15.64 -25.15 -14.12
N LYS A 608 14.66 -25.53 -13.29
CA LYS A 608 13.24 -25.18 -13.50
C LYS A 608 12.99 -23.66 -13.48
N ASP A 609 13.68 -22.92 -12.62
CA ASP A 609 13.58 -21.46 -12.57
C ASP A 609 14.16 -20.79 -13.84
N LEU A 610 15.28 -21.32 -14.35
CA LEU A 610 15.88 -20.88 -15.60
C LEU A 610 14.98 -21.20 -16.80
N GLU A 611 14.37 -22.38 -16.85
CA GLU A 611 13.37 -22.74 -17.87
C GLU A 611 12.19 -21.77 -17.87
N LYS A 612 11.64 -21.43 -16.70
CA LYS A 612 10.58 -20.42 -16.58
C LYS A 612 11.02 -19.05 -17.08
N THR A 613 12.24 -18.63 -16.72
CA THR A 613 12.80 -17.35 -17.15
C THR A 613 13.01 -17.31 -18.68
N CYS A 614 13.46 -18.42 -19.25
CA CYS A 614 13.62 -18.57 -20.70
C CYS A 614 12.28 -18.44 -21.43
N MET A 615 11.23 -19.12 -20.96
CA MET A 615 9.88 -18.98 -21.50
C MET A 615 9.34 -17.56 -21.39
N GLN A 616 9.57 -16.86 -20.27
CA GLN A 616 9.16 -15.47 -20.10
C GLN A 616 9.88 -14.52 -21.07
N LEU A 617 11.19 -14.70 -21.28
CA LEU A 617 11.96 -13.92 -22.24
C LEU A 617 11.51 -14.19 -23.68
N GLN A 618 11.18 -15.43 -24.01
CA GLN A 618 10.61 -15.79 -25.31
C GLN A 618 9.30 -15.05 -25.56
N LEU A 619 8.36 -15.07 -24.61
CA LEU A 619 7.09 -14.33 -24.73
C LEU A 619 7.31 -12.82 -24.87
N LYS A 620 8.24 -12.23 -24.11
CA LYS A 620 8.59 -10.80 -24.25
C LYS A 620 9.12 -10.49 -25.65
N ASN A 621 10.00 -11.32 -26.20
CA ASN A 621 10.50 -11.15 -27.56
C ASN A 621 9.37 -11.24 -28.59
N GLU A 622 8.46 -12.21 -28.47
CA GLU A 622 7.29 -12.30 -29.35
C GLU A 622 6.40 -11.04 -29.28
N HIS A 623 6.23 -10.46 -28.10
CA HIS A 623 5.52 -9.19 -27.93
C HIS A 623 6.25 -8.03 -28.62
N TYR A 624 7.57 -7.92 -28.46
CA TYR A 624 8.37 -6.90 -29.16
C TYR A 624 8.33 -7.07 -30.68
N GLU A 625 8.40 -8.30 -31.20
CA GLU A 625 8.27 -8.57 -32.64
C GLU A 625 6.89 -8.21 -33.19
N ARG A 626 5.82 -8.45 -32.42
CA ARG A 626 4.46 -8.02 -32.80
C ARG A 626 4.35 -6.49 -32.81
N TYR A 627 4.94 -5.82 -31.82
CA TYR A 627 4.98 -4.36 -31.75
C TYR A 627 5.72 -3.75 -32.94
N MET A 628 6.92 -4.24 -33.26
CA MET A 628 7.70 -3.77 -34.42
C MET A 628 6.95 -3.99 -35.74
N ARG A 629 6.32 -5.16 -35.92
CA ARG A 629 5.49 -5.43 -37.11
C ARG A 629 4.30 -4.47 -37.25
N ASN A 630 3.69 -4.04 -36.14
CA ASN A 630 2.62 -3.05 -36.17
C ASN A 630 3.16 -1.66 -36.49
N GLN A 631 4.30 -1.26 -35.91
CA GLN A 631 4.96 -0.01 -36.25
C GLN A 631 5.34 0.07 -37.73
N ASP A 632 5.81 -1.03 -38.33
CA ASP A 632 6.10 -1.12 -39.76
C ASP A 632 4.84 -1.00 -40.64
N LYS A 633 3.68 -1.46 -40.15
CA LYS A 633 2.40 -1.25 -40.83
C LYS A 633 1.99 0.22 -40.76
N ASP A 634 2.11 0.85 -39.59
CA ASP A 634 1.77 2.27 -39.40
C ASP A 634 2.68 3.18 -40.24
N CYS A 635 3.97 2.85 -40.36
CA CYS A 635 4.89 3.55 -41.25
C CYS A 635 4.51 3.38 -42.72
N ARG A 636 4.03 2.20 -43.13
CA ARG A 636 3.51 1.96 -44.49
C ARG A 636 2.25 2.78 -44.77
N VAL A 637 1.27 2.74 -43.87
CA VAL A 637 0.04 3.55 -43.99
C VAL A 637 0.38 5.04 -44.07
N ARG A 638 1.32 5.53 -43.26
CA ARG A 638 1.79 6.92 -43.35
C ARG A 638 2.42 7.26 -44.69
N LYS A 639 3.23 6.36 -45.25
CA LYS A 639 3.81 6.55 -46.59
C LYS A 639 2.74 6.53 -47.69
N GLU A 640 1.76 5.65 -47.60
CA GLU A 640 0.63 5.59 -48.54
C GLU A 640 -0.22 6.86 -48.44
N MET A 641 -0.51 7.36 -47.24
CA MET A 641 -1.17 8.65 -47.05
C MET A 641 -0.36 9.82 -47.62
N GLN A 642 0.96 9.81 -47.43
CA GLN A 642 1.85 10.82 -48.01
C GLN A 642 1.83 10.75 -49.54
N GLN A 643 1.89 9.56 -50.14
CA GLN A 643 1.76 9.38 -51.59
C GLN A 643 0.41 9.85 -52.13
N LEU A 644 -0.68 9.62 -51.41
CA LEU A 644 -2.01 10.14 -51.79
C LEU A 644 -2.09 11.67 -51.71
N LEU A 645 -1.34 12.30 -50.81
CA LEU A 645 -1.23 13.76 -50.73
C LEU A 645 -0.35 14.30 -51.86
N GLU A 646 0.78 13.65 -52.16
CA GLU A 646 1.70 14.05 -53.25
C GLU A 646 1.05 13.87 -54.64
N HIS A 647 0.25 12.83 -54.87
CA HIS A 647 -0.47 12.64 -56.14
C HIS A 647 -1.65 13.61 -56.38
N ASN A 648 -2.03 14.42 -55.38
CA ASN A 648 -3.02 15.48 -55.56
C ASN A 648 -2.41 16.85 -55.93
N GLU A 649 -1.07 16.99 -55.98
CA GLU A 649 -0.40 18.25 -56.35
C GLU A 649 -0.09 18.38 -57.86
N ASP A 650 -0.23 17.31 -58.66
CA ASP A 650 0.10 17.32 -60.10
C ASP A 650 -1.09 17.65 -61.04
N GLY A 651 -2.08 18.38 -60.54
CA GLY A 651 -3.23 18.82 -61.34
C GLY A 651 -3.65 20.25 -61.02
N TYR A 652 -3.14 21.21 -61.80
CA TYR A 652 -3.46 22.64 -61.83
C TYR A 652 -2.84 23.52 -60.73
N ILE A 653 -1.57 23.90 -60.93
CA ILE A 653 -1.04 25.17 -60.42
C ILE A 653 -0.37 25.90 -61.59
N GLU A 654 -1.19 26.53 -62.44
CA GLU A 654 -0.76 27.70 -63.19
C GLU A 654 -1.24 28.96 -62.46
N ASN A 655 -0.29 29.86 -62.20
CA ASN A 655 -0.46 31.23 -61.75
C ASN A 655 -1.03 31.45 -60.34
N PHE A 656 -0.14 31.62 -59.37
CA PHE A 656 -0.40 32.60 -58.32
C PHE A 656 0.82 33.49 -58.08
N ASP A 657 0.70 34.69 -58.63
CA ASP A 657 1.52 35.85 -58.36
C ASP A 657 1.60 36.15 -56.86
N GLN A 658 2.82 36.41 -56.42
CA GLN A 658 3.14 37.06 -55.15
C GLN A 658 2.65 38.51 -55.16
N ASN A 659 1.39 38.78 -54.83
CA ASN A 659 0.95 40.05 -54.18
C ASN A 659 -0.57 40.15 -53.98
N THR A 660 -1.16 39.27 -53.17
CA THR A 660 -2.50 39.53 -52.62
C THR A 660 -2.73 38.81 -51.29
N PHE A 661 -1.90 39.11 -50.28
CA PHE A 661 -2.29 38.85 -48.89
C PHE A 661 -3.35 39.89 -48.47
N SER A 662 -4.60 39.62 -48.84
CA SER A 662 -5.79 40.20 -48.22
C SER A 662 -6.25 39.31 -47.05
N PRO A 663 -6.87 39.88 -45.99
CA PRO A 663 -7.10 39.23 -44.70
C PRO A 663 -8.31 38.30 -44.68
N ILE A 664 -8.49 37.45 -45.71
CA ILE A 664 -9.65 36.56 -45.84
C ILE A 664 -9.38 35.19 -45.17
N ASN A 665 -8.12 34.81 -44.94
CA ASN A 665 -7.82 33.46 -44.46
C ASN A 665 -7.74 33.31 -42.93
N ASN A 666 -7.83 34.40 -42.15
CA ASN A 666 -7.79 34.30 -40.68
C ASN A 666 -9.09 33.74 -40.08
N GLU A 667 -10.24 33.99 -40.71
CA GLU A 667 -11.53 33.48 -40.25
C GLU A 667 -11.68 31.99 -40.54
N GLU A 668 -11.28 31.56 -41.75
CA GLU A 668 -11.31 30.15 -42.17
C GLU A 668 -10.31 29.31 -41.37
N PHE A 669 -9.10 29.81 -41.11
CA PHE A 669 -8.15 29.12 -40.23
C PHE A 669 -8.69 29.01 -38.80
N LYS A 670 -9.31 30.06 -38.25
CA LYS A 670 -9.96 30.00 -36.92
C LYS A 670 -11.10 29.00 -36.90
N GLN A 671 -11.90 28.91 -37.97
CA GLN A 671 -12.96 27.90 -38.11
C GLN A 671 -12.37 26.49 -38.22
N LEU A 672 -11.23 26.32 -38.90
CA LEU A 672 -10.52 25.04 -39.01
C LEU A 672 -10.00 24.59 -37.65
N TYR A 673 -9.40 25.49 -36.86
CA TYR A 673 -8.96 25.21 -35.48
C TYR A 673 -10.14 24.87 -34.56
N ALA A 674 -11.25 25.61 -34.63
CA ALA A 674 -12.45 25.30 -33.86
C ALA A 674 -13.04 23.93 -34.27
N THR A 675 -12.97 23.59 -35.55
CA THR A 675 -13.40 22.28 -36.05
C THR A 675 -12.47 21.17 -35.57
N LEU A 676 -11.15 21.40 -35.58
CA LEU A 676 -10.16 20.47 -35.08
C LEU A 676 -10.35 20.22 -33.57
N GLU A 677 -10.51 21.26 -32.77
CA GLU A 677 -10.78 21.16 -31.33
C GLU A 677 -12.10 20.40 -31.09
N SER A 678 -13.14 20.65 -31.88
CA SER A 678 -14.38 19.88 -31.82
C SER A 678 -14.19 18.41 -32.18
N LYS A 679 -13.32 18.09 -33.14
CA LYS A 679 -13.01 16.72 -33.55
C LYS A 679 -12.13 15.99 -32.52
N GLU A 680 -11.16 16.67 -31.92
CA GLU A 680 -10.38 16.16 -30.80
C GLU A 680 -11.28 15.84 -29.60
N MET A 681 -12.22 16.73 -29.28
CA MET A 681 -13.22 16.47 -28.24
C MET A 681 -14.16 15.30 -28.58
N GLN A 682 -14.48 15.09 -29.86
CA GLN A 682 -15.25 13.94 -30.33
C GLN A 682 -14.44 12.64 -30.19
N ILE A 683 -13.15 12.66 -30.53
CA ILE A 683 -12.23 11.53 -30.36
C ILE A 683 -12.12 11.16 -28.88
N ILE A 684 -11.89 12.13 -27.99
CA ILE A 684 -11.83 11.88 -26.54
C ILE A 684 -13.13 11.25 -26.01
N LYS A 685 -14.29 11.65 -26.54
CA LYS A 685 -15.57 11.02 -26.19
C LYS A 685 -15.66 9.58 -26.69
N LEU A 686 -15.22 9.32 -27.92
CA LEU A 686 -15.19 7.97 -28.48
C LEU A 686 -14.19 7.08 -27.75
N GLU A 687 -13.00 7.55 -27.39
CA GLU A 687 -12.02 6.82 -26.59
C GLU A 687 -12.58 6.44 -25.21
N LYS A 688 -13.32 7.35 -24.57
CA LYS A 688 -14.02 7.04 -23.30
C LYS A 688 -15.10 5.98 -23.48
N LEU A 689 -15.86 6.05 -24.57
CA LEU A 689 -16.89 5.07 -24.89
C LEU A 689 -16.27 3.69 -25.17
N VAL A 690 -15.21 3.63 -25.98
CA VAL A 690 -14.47 2.39 -26.27
C VAL A 690 -13.92 1.79 -24.98
N LYS A 691 -13.30 2.59 -24.11
CA LYS A 691 -12.80 2.11 -22.81
C LYS A 691 -13.91 1.60 -21.89
N GLN A 692 -15.11 2.18 -21.97
CA GLN A 692 -16.28 1.68 -21.24
C GLN A 692 -16.76 0.34 -21.82
N MET A 693 -16.77 0.20 -23.15
CA MET A 693 -17.10 -1.06 -23.82
C MET A 693 -16.08 -2.17 -23.52
N GLU A 694 -14.78 -1.87 -23.53
CA GLU A 694 -13.72 -2.82 -23.17
C GLU A 694 -13.91 -3.34 -21.73
N LYS A 695 -14.21 -2.46 -20.77
CA LYS A 695 -14.51 -2.86 -19.39
C LYS A 695 -15.77 -3.72 -19.28
N GLN A 696 -16.80 -3.40 -20.07
CA GLN A 696 -18.03 -4.19 -20.11
C GLN A 696 -17.78 -5.58 -20.72
N GLU A 697 -16.96 -5.66 -21.76
CA GLU A 697 -16.55 -6.92 -22.39
C GLU A 697 -15.71 -7.76 -21.43
N GLU A 698 -14.73 -7.18 -20.75
CA GLU A 698 -13.92 -7.85 -19.72
C GLU A 698 -14.80 -8.44 -18.61
N HIS A 699 -15.78 -7.66 -18.12
CA HIS A 699 -16.74 -8.15 -17.12
C HIS A 699 -17.58 -9.32 -17.65
N SER A 700 -18.08 -9.22 -18.89
CA SER A 700 -18.84 -10.30 -19.55
C SER A 700 -17.99 -11.56 -19.73
N GLN A 701 -16.73 -11.41 -20.15
CA GLN A 701 -15.80 -12.52 -20.33
C GLN A 701 -15.45 -13.19 -19.00
N LEU A 702 -15.31 -12.42 -17.92
CA LEU A 702 -15.06 -12.95 -16.58
C LEU A 702 -16.28 -13.71 -16.05
N GLN A 703 -17.49 -13.24 -16.33
CA GLN A 703 -18.73 -13.99 -16.03
C GLN A 703 -18.80 -15.28 -16.85
N ARG A 704 -18.51 -15.26 -18.16
CA ARG A 704 -18.45 -16.46 -18.99
C ARG A 704 -17.46 -17.49 -18.43
N THR A 705 -16.25 -17.05 -18.08
CA THR A 705 -15.21 -17.90 -17.48
C THR A 705 -15.68 -18.52 -16.15
N ARG A 706 -16.37 -17.75 -15.30
CA ARG A 706 -16.95 -18.27 -14.04
C ARG A 706 -18.01 -19.34 -14.31
N LEU A 707 -18.89 -19.13 -15.29
CA LEU A 707 -19.91 -20.08 -15.68
C LEU A 707 -19.30 -21.34 -16.31
N GLU A 708 -18.32 -21.20 -17.20
CA GLU A 708 -17.57 -22.32 -17.78
C GLU A 708 -16.89 -23.17 -16.71
N ASN A 709 -16.24 -22.53 -15.73
CA ASN A 709 -15.64 -23.25 -14.60
C ASN A 709 -16.68 -23.97 -13.74
N ARG A 710 -17.87 -23.38 -13.54
CA ARG A 710 -18.97 -24.05 -12.83
C ARG A 710 -19.52 -25.22 -13.63
N ILE A 711 -19.68 -25.07 -14.94
CA ILE A 711 -20.08 -26.14 -15.85
C ILE A 711 -19.06 -27.28 -15.79
N ALA A 712 -17.77 -27.01 -15.93
CA ALA A 712 -16.72 -28.02 -15.85
C ALA A 712 -16.74 -28.78 -14.50
N LYS A 713 -16.93 -28.08 -13.37
CA LYS A 713 -17.09 -28.72 -12.05
C LYS A 713 -18.33 -29.62 -11.99
N LEU A 714 -19.46 -29.15 -12.53
CA LEU A 714 -20.69 -29.93 -12.58
C LEU A 714 -20.56 -31.15 -13.51
N GLU A 715 -19.85 -31.02 -14.64
CA GLU A 715 -19.56 -32.13 -15.55
C GLU A 715 -18.68 -33.20 -14.89
N VAL A 716 -17.67 -32.80 -14.12
CA VAL A 716 -16.84 -33.74 -13.34
C VAL A 716 -17.70 -34.43 -12.28
N ALA A 717 -18.48 -33.68 -11.49
CA ALA A 717 -19.36 -34.27 -10.48
C ALA A 717 -20.42 -35.21 -11.08
N LEU A 718 -20.95 -34.89 -12.26
CA LEU A 718 -21.87 -35.77 -13.00
C LEU A 718 -21.17 -37.04 -13.48
N LYS A 719 -19.95 -36.95 -14.02
CA LYS A 719 -19.16 -38.12 -14.43
C LYS A 719 -18.83 -39.01 -13.24
N GLU A 720 -18.41 -38.43 -12.12
CA GLU A 720 -18.16 -39.16 -10.86
C GLU A 720 -19.43 -39.81 -10.32
N GLY A 721 -20.56 -39.09 -10.32
CA GLY A 721 -21.87 -39.63 -9.92
C GLY A 721 -22.32 -40.78 -10.81
N GLN A 722 -22.15 -40.68 -12.13
CA GLN A 722 -22.44 -41.78 -13.07
C GLN A 722 -21.52 -42.98 -12.84
N GLN A 723 -20.24 -42.76 -12.56
CA GLN A 723 -19.29 -43.83 -12.26
C GLN A 723 -19.63 -44.53 -10.92
N ALA A 724 -20.04 -43.77 -9.91
CA ALA A 724 -20.53 -44.30 -8.65
C ALA A 724 -21.83 -45.12 -8.84
N HIS A 725 -22.76 -44.63 -9.67
CA HIS A 725 -23.99 -45.35 -10.01
C HIS A 725 -23.68 -46.68 -10.71
N ARG A 726 -22.83 -46.68 -11.74
CA ARG A 726 -22.37 -47.90 -12.43
C ARG A 726 -21.68 -48.87 -11.48
N SER A 727 -20.87 -48.36 -10.54
CA SER A 727 -20.21 -49.18 -9.52
C SER A 727 -21.21 -49.79 -8.53
N SER A 728 -22.26 -49.04 -8.17
CA SER A 728 -23.33 -49.52 -7.28
C SER A 728 -24.24 -50.53 -7.96
N GLU A 729 -24.54 -50.37 -9.26
CA GLU A 729 -25.30 -51.34 -10.05
C GLU A 729 -24.52 -52.65 -10.26
N SER A 730 -23.21 -52.58 -10.50
CA SER A 730 -22.34 -53.76 -10.53
C SER A 730 -22.33 -54.49 -9.19
N LYS A 731 -22.29 -53.75 -8.06
CA LYS A 731 -22.38 -54.35 -6.71
C LYS A 731 -23.75 -55.00 -6.46
N ARG A 732 -24.86 -54.37 -6.88
CA ARG A 732 -26.21 -54.97 -6.79
C ARG A 732 -26.34 -56.21 -7.66
N LYS A 733 -25.80 -56.20 -8.89
CA LYS A 733 -25.77 -57.38 -9.77
C LYS A 733 -24.93 -58.52 -9.19
N CYS A 734 -23.82 -58.22 -8.50
CA CYS A 734 -23.03 -59.22 -7.78
C CYS A 734 -23.78 -59.81 -6.58
N MET A 735 -24.46 -58.97 -5.79
CA MET A 735 -25.29 -59.42 -4.66
C MET A 735 -26.49 -60.26 -5.12
N SER A 736 -27.11 -59.92 -6.26
CA SER A 736 -28.21 -60.73 -6.83
C SER A 736 -27.77 -62.09 -7.39
N ARG A 737 -26.47 -62.31 -7.63
CA ARG A 737 -25.93 -63.61 -8.07
C ARG A 737 -25.49 -64.50 -6.91
N LEU A 738 -25.48 -64.00 -5.67
CA LEU A 738 -24.99 -64.73 -4.49
C LEU A 738 -26.11 -65.20 -3.54
N CYS A 739 -27.40 -65.01 -3.86
CA CYS A 739 -28.51 -65.61 -3.12
C CYS A 739 -29.75 -65.82 -4.02
N PRO A 740 -30.00 -67.03 -4.53
CA PRO A 740 -31.35 -67.48 -4.86
C PRO A 740 -31.99 -68.12 -3.62
N ILE A 741 -33.34 -68.07 -3.50
CA ILE A 741 -34.19 -68.66 -2.42
C ILE A 741 -34.42 -67.63 -1.28
N GLU A 742 -35.62 -67.14 -0.91
CA GLU A 742 -37.00 -67.58 -1.09
C GLU A 742 -38.02 -66.47 -0.73
N ASN A 743 -39.26 -66.67 -1.21
CA ASN A 743 -40.55 -66.28 -0.65
C ASN A 743 -41.20 -64.91 -0.94
N ARG A 744 -42.14 -65.03 -1.90
CA ARG A 744 -43.44 -64.36 -2.04
C ARG A 744 -44.20 -64.26 -0.70
N LYS A 745 -44.76 -63.09 -0.42
CA LYS A 745 -46.19 -62.82 -0.09
C LYS A 745 -46.31 -61.44 0.55
N ALA A 746 -46.95 -60.51 -0.15
CA ALA A 746 -47.91 -59.51 0.33
C ALA A 746 -47.95 -58.35 -0.68
N ASP A 747 -48.86 -58.47 -1.64
CA ASP A 747 -49.44 -57.30 -2.29
C ASP A 747 -50.62 -56.82 -1.43
N VAL A 748 -50.90 -55.52 -1.55
CA VAL A 748 -52.14 -54.79 -1.23
C VAL A 748 -52.12 -53.96 0.08
N CYS A 749 -52.47 -52.66 -0.10
CA CYS A 749 -52.81 -51.62 0.88
C CYS A 749 -51.63 -51.02 1.65
N GLU A 750 -51.52 -49.73 1.94
CA GLU A 750 -52.28 -48.52 1.64
C GLU A 750 -51.44 -47.38 2.24
N TYR A 751 -51.48 -46.21 1.61
CA TYR A 751 -51.65 -44.93 2.31
C TYR A 751 -50.83 -44.61 3.58
N ILE A 752 -50.06 -43.53 3.43
CA ILE A 752 -49.94 -42.41 4.39
C ILE A 752 -49.22 -42.67 5.74
N GLN A 753 -48.10 -41.95 5.85
CA GLN A 753 -47.43 -41.41 7.05
C GLN A 753 -46.68 -42.36 7.98
N LEU A 754 -45.41 -41.96 8.24
CA LEU A 754 -44.74 -41.72 9.54
C LEU A 754 -43.23 -41.69 9.23
N TYR A 755 -42.49 -40.58 9.40
CA TYR A 755 -42.15 -40.00 10.69
C TYR A 755 -41.76 -38.51 10.54
N SER A 756 -42.55 -37.63 11.16
CA SER A 756 -42.24 -36.94 12.44
C SER A 756 -40.99 -36.05 12.58
N PRO A 757 -40.91 -35.17 13.61
CA PRO A 757 -40.88 -33.74 13.39
C PRO A 757 -39.59 -33.13 13.95
N ARG A 758 -39.04 -32.10 13.31
CA ARG A 758 -38.02 -31.27 13.97
C ARG A 758 -38.53 -29.86 14.16
N ALA A 759 -39.05 -29.68 15.37
CA ALA A 759 -39.27 -28.42 16.02
C ALA A 759 -38.01 -27.53 15.99
N ASN A 760 -38.27 -26.26 15.73
CA ASN A 760 -37.60 -25.11 16.31
C ASN A 760 -36.98 -25.40 17.69
N ARG A 761 -35.68 -25.14 17.80
CA ARG A 761 -35.12 -24.28 18.85
C ARG A 761 -33.96 -23.50 18.26
N GLY A 762 -34.18 -22.20 18.05
CA GLY A 762 -33.12 -21.23 18.16
C GLY A 762 -32.74 -21.04 19.62
N PHE A 763 -31.45 -20.89 19.86
CA PHE A 763 -30.81 -20.14 20.95
C PHE A 763 -29.49 -19.68 20.31
N SER A 764 -29.42 -18.41 19.89
CA SER A 764 -28.98 -17.25 20.69
C SER A 764 -27.46 -17.20 20.86
N PHE A 765 -26.92 -16.07 20.42
CA PHE A 765 -25.59 -15.51 20.55
C PHE A 765 -24.78 -15.90 21.80
N LEU A 766 -23.48 -16.12 21.58
CA LEU A 766 -22.38 -15.36 22.19
C LEU A 766 -21.30 -15.14 21.15
#